data_AF-A0A194QQN5-F1
#
_entry.id   AF-A0A194QQN5-F1
#
_cell.length_a   1.000
_cell.length_b   1.000
_cell.length_c   1.000
_cell.angle_alpha   90.00
_cell.angle_beta   90.00
_cell.angle_gamma   90.00
#
_symmetry.space_group_name_H-M   'P 1'
#
loop_
_entity.id
_entity.type
_entity.pdbx_description
1 polymer ?
#
loop_
_entity_poly.entity_id
_entity_poly.type
_entity_poly.pdbx_seq_one_letter_code
_entity_poly.pdbx_strand_id
1 'polypeptide(L)'
;MSEYLATNDSHSRVITLVGSAKELKMVWHWILLVTVFVHSAQSNDVQGLETNSDTYKPSWVYKCDPEYGCERSDQPSQGHAVNTTNIFKSLDLCRTVCGRFGGMWPRPVTASLSQNTIKIHPNYIRFDLRDVPLETREILVEMTQITTANLLAECGGNVTDVVATPVVVHLSVKSSSLTLTWDTNEEYFLDIQSKGNSVTIHVSAETVYGARHALETLTHLTASDRPVYSTEQRCGLHILAGATVRDRPAYSHRGLVLDTSRNFMPMVDIKRTIDGMAATKMNVFHWHVTDSHSFPLESKSVPQFTKYGAYSAQELYRTEEVRELIHYAKVRGVRVVIEIDSPAHAGNGWQWGKDYGYGDLAVCVNAESWRRLCIQPPCGQLNPANQAVYRVLRRLYKDIVDLLPKPALFHVGGDEVHLGCWNSSEEIVNYMKHKGFDTDVDGFIRLWAEFHSKALQIWDEEILASGGEKQPVLIWSSELTQPGRIQNYLDKDRLKKRQQQQHQLHELSSSLVKYHDHIEDRRQVELISSRLILGVGLILDDSTNATKRTKLQNATDINDNNELPKHQNHSGPAGDTRVWPRAAAVGERLWSDLRSGFAAAEPRMQRHRARLLARGLRPDVLSPAWCAHHDSRCF
;
A
#
# COMPACT_ATOMS: atom_id res chain seq x y z
N MET A 1 23.09 14.31 65.74
CA MET A 1 24.06 13.44 66.43
C MET A 1 24.59 12.43 65.43
N SER A 2 25.88 12.57 65.11
CA SER A 2 26.81 11.66 64.38
C SER A 2 26.40 11.21 62.97
N GLU A 3 26.92 11.75 61.87
CA GLU A 3 28.30 11.69 61.30
C GLU A 3 28.84 10.28 61.05
N TYR A 4 29.13 9.99 59.76
CA TYR A 4 30.44 9.48 59.30
C TYR A 4 30.69 9.90 57.84
N LEU A 5 31.92 10.38 57.59
CA LEU A 5 32.46 11.08 56.42
C LEU A 5 33.20 10.15 55.44
N ALA A 6 33.29 10.55 54.16
CA ALA A 6 34.51 10.58 53.31
C ALA A 6 34.12 10.94 51.84
N THR A 7 34.19 12.21 51.40
CA THR A 7 35.32 12.88 50.70
C THR A 7 35.83 12.18 49.42
N ASN A 8 35.60 12.75 48.22
CA ASN A 8 36.55 13.67 47.59
C ASN A 8 36.00 14.30 46.29
N ASP A 9 36.43 15.54 46.06
CA ASP A 9 35.94 16.52 45.10
C ASP A 9 37.06 16.90 44.09
N SER A 10 36.72 17.78 43.14
CA SER A 10 37.55 18.66 42.29
C SER A 10 37.86 18.17 40.85
N HIS A 11 37.27 18.78 39.80
CA HIS A 11 37.62 20.07 39.12
C HIS A 11 38.89 19.94 38.24
N SER A 12 39.07 20.55 37.05
CA SER A 12 38.33 21.47 36.18
C SER A 12 39.16 21.67 34.88
N ARG A 13 38.51 22.24 33.84
CA ARG A 13 39.03 23.21 32.85
C ARG A 13 39.83 22.76 31.60
N VAL A 14 39.18 23.11 30.50
CA VAL A 14 39.64 23.56 29.18
C VAL A 14 40.84 24.52 29.23
N ILE A 15 41.83 24.28 28.37
CA ILE A 15 42.80 25.28 27.88
C ILE A 15 42.98 25.10 26.37
N THR A 16 42.80 26.20 25.65
CA THR A 16 43.12 26.38 24.22
C THR A 16 44.56 26.87 24.11
N LEU A 17 45.39 26.31 23.21
CA LEU A 17 46.65 26.93 22.75
C LEU A 17 46.87 26.68 21.25
N VAL A 18 47.35 27.73 20.59
CA VAL A 18 47.60 27.92 19.15
C VAL A 18 49.10 27.75 18.83
N GLY A 19 49.41 27.23 17.63
CA GLY A 19 50.74 27.25 16.98
C GLY A 19 51.60 26.01 17.29
N SER A 20 52.36 25.40 16.39
CA SER A 20 52.97 25.82 15.11
C SER A 20 53.37 24.56 14.32
N ALA A 21 53.28 24.63 12.98
CA ALA A 21 53.74 23.61 12.05
C ALA A 21 55.27 23.64 11.90
N LYS A 22 55.93 22.55 12.30
CA LYS A 22 57.15 21.95 11.72
C LYS A 22 57.56 20.78 12.64
N GLU A 23 58.00 19.68 12.02
CA GLU A 23 58.47 18.43 12.65
C GLU A 23 57.43 17.34 12.93
N LEU A 24 56.91 16.72 11.88
CA LEU A 24 56.43 15.32 11.91
C LEU A 24 56.37 14.74 10.48
N LYS A 25 57.54 14.66 9.83
CA LYS A 25 57.77 13.89 8.61
C LYS A 25 59.00 12.99 8.82
N MET A 26 58.89 11.98 9.69
CA MET A 26 59.90 10.92 9.79
C MET A 26 59.48 9.71 10.67
N VAL A 27 58.21 9.27 10.65
CA VAL A 27 57.79 8.06 11.41
C VAL A 27 56.78 7.18 10.64
N TRP A 28 56.85 7.17 9.31
CA TRP A 28 55.93 6.37 8.46
C TRP A 28 56.64 5.42 7.49
N HIS A 29 57.92 5.10 7.72
CA HIS A 29 58.70 4.19 6.85
C HIS A 29 59.36 3.00 7.56
N TRP A 30 59.11 2.77 8.85
CA TRP A 30 59.76 1.70 9.63
C TRP A 30 58.82 0.69 10.31
N ILE A 31 57.51 0.71 10.03
CA ILE A 31 56.55 -0.27 10.56
C ILE A 31 56.00 -1.22 9.46
N LEU A 32 56.42 -1.04 8.20
CA LEU A 32 55.97 -1.87 7.08
C LEU A 32 56.93 -3.02 6.69
N LEU A 33 57.97 -3.28 7.50
CA LEU A 33 59.04 -4.25 7.17
C LEU A 33 59.25 -5.39 8.20
N VAL A 34 58.40 -5.50 9.23
CA VAL A 34 58.52 -6.55 10.27
C VAL A 34 57.34 -7.53 10.31
N THR A 35 56.27 -7.31 9.53
CA THR A 35 55.15 -8.27 9.41
C THR A 35 55.25 -9.19 8.18
N VAL A 36 56.33 -9.13 7.40
CA VAL A 36 56.53 -9.95 6.18
C VAL A 36 57.46 -11.16 6.40
N PHE A 37 57.99 -11.39 7.61
CA PHE A 37 59.04 -12.40 7.83
C PHE A 37 58.81 -13.33 9.05
N VAL A 38 57.58 -13.81 9.31
CA VAL A 38 57.37 -14.92 10.28
C VAL A 38 56.22 -15.87 9.89
N HIS A 39 56.03 -16.25 8.62
CA HIS A 39 55.15 -17.39 8.29
C HIS A 39 55.66 -18.29 7.12
N SER A 40 56.93 -18.16 6.73
CA SER A 40 57.55 -19.05 5.72
C SER A 40 58.49 -20.06 6.38
N ALA A 41 57.94 -21.08 7.03
CA ALA A 41 58.57 -22.41 7.18
C ALA A 41 57.58 -23.38 7.85
N GLN A 42 57.38 -24.53 7.20
CA GLN A 42 56.66 -25.74 7.66
C GLN A 42 55.14 -25.80 7.43
N SER A 43 54.73 -26.16 6.21
CA SER A 43 54.19 -27.50 5.96
C SER A 43 54.10 -27.76 4.44
N ASN A 44 54.90 -28.72 3.98
CA ASN A 44 54.61 -29.44 2.74
C ASN A 44 53.48 -30.45 3.03
N ASP A 45 52.72 -30.78 1.99
CA ASP A 45 51.52 -31.63 1.94
C ASP A 45 50.18 -30.99 2.34
N VAL A 46 49.64 -30.18 1.42
CA VAL A 46 48.20 -30.23 1.08
C VAL A 46 48.10 -30.28 -0.44
N GLN A 47 47.98 -31.48 -0.99
CA GLN A 47 47.55 -31.69 -2.37
C GLN A 47 46.18 -31.01 -2.58
N GLY A 48 46.01 -30.42 -3.77
CA GLY A 48 44.92 -29.53 -4.12
C GLY A 48 43.53 -30.00 -3.68
N LEU A 49 42.89 -29.19 -2.85
CA LEU A 49 41.44 -29.12 -2.80
C LEU A 49 41.01 -28.18 -3.93
N GLU A 50 40.80 -28.74 -5.11
CA GLU A 50 39.86 -28.15 -6.06
C GLU A 50 38.56 -27.95 -5.31
N THR A 51 38.17 -26.70 -5.07
CA THR A 51 36.82 -26.37 -4.66
C THR A 51 35.91 -26.64 -5.86
N ASN A 52 35.55 -27.91 -6.08
CA ASN A 52 34.38 -28.24 -6.86
C ASN A 52 33.20 -27.65 -6.10
N SER A 53 32.82 -26.44 -6.50
CA SER A 53 31.49 -25.91 -6.27
C SER A 53 30.53 -26.83 -7.03
N ASP A 54 30.20 -27.98 -6.45
CA ASP A 54 29.10 -28.81 -6.90
C ASP A 54 27.83 -27.99 -6.77
N THR A 55 27.49 -27.28 -7.83
CA THR A 55 26.25 -26.54 -7.98
C THR A 55 25.10 -27.52 -7.73
N TYR A 56 24.39 -27.33 -6.62
CA TYR A 56 23.22 -28.14 -6.30
C TYR A 56 22.21 -28.01 -7.44
N LYS A 57 21.99 -29.11 -8.17
CA LYS A 57 20.97 -29.21 -9.20
C LYS A 57 19.76 -29.91 -8.59
N PRO A 58 18.60 -29.24 -8.50
CA PRO A 58 17.39 -29.87 -7.98
C PRO A 58 17.08 -31.16 -8.73
N SER A 59 16.71 -32.23 -8.01
CA SER A 59 16.31 -33.51 -8.62
C SER A 59 14.95 -33.47 -9.34
N TRP A 60 14.31 -32.30 -9.38
CA TRP A 60 12.96 -32.12 -9.91
C TRP A 60 12.88 -31.00 -10.96
N VAL A 61 11.75 -30.99 -11.64
CA VAL A 61 11.26 -29.98 -12.60
C VAL A 61 9.78 -29.71 -12.30
N TYR A 62 9.22 -28.69 -12.94
CA TYR A 62 7.79 -28.40 -12.92
C TYR A 62 7.17 -28.76 -14.25
N LYS A 63 6.04 -29.47 -14.22
CA LYS A 63 5.23 -29.80 -15.38
C LYS A 63 3.94 -28.98 -15.34
N CYS A 64 3.61 -28.35 -16.45
CA CYS A 64 2.32 -27.69 -16.58
C CYS A 64 1.23 -28.72 -16.90
N ASP A 65 0.24 -28.80 -16.03
CA ASP A 65 -1.03 -29.46 -16.26
C ASP A 65 -2.13 -28.39 -16.48
N PRO A 66 -2.85 -28.39 -17.61
CA PRO A 66 -3.87 -27.38 -17.90
C PRO A 66 -5.04 -27.34 -16.90
N GLU A 67 -5.33 -28.45 -16.21
CA GLU A 67 -6.41 -28.57 -15.23
C GLU A 67 -5.91 -28.29 -13.82
N TYR A 68 -4.71 -28.80 -13.48
CA TYR A 68 -4.19 -28.81 -12.11
C TYR A 68 -3.10 -27.77 -11.82
N GLY A 69 -2.61 -27.06 -12.82
CA GLY A 69 -1.55 -26.06 -12.67
C GLY A 69 -0.14 -26.65 -12.75
N CYS A 70 0.81 -26.05 -12.05
CA CYS A 70 2.21 -26.45 -12.09
C CYS A 70 2.54 -27.47 -11.00
N GLU A 71 2.94 -28.66 -11.43
CA GLU A 71 3.26 -29.77 -10.54
C GLU A 71 4.75 -30.11 -10.55
N ARG A 72 5.32 -30.26 -9.36
CA ARG A 72 6.68 -30.77 -9.19
C ARG A 72 6.75 -32.24 -9.60
N SER A 73 7.74 -32.60 -10.41
CA SER A 73 7.97 -33.95 -10.91
C SER A 73 9.46 -34.25 -10.99
N ASP A 74 9.86 -35.51 -10.89
CA ASP A 74 11.25 -35.93 -11.03
C ASP A 74 11.82 -35.56 -12.41
N GLN A 75 13.13 -35.30 -12.47
CA GLN A 75 13.81 -35.08 -13.73
C GLN A 75 13.66 -36.30 -14.66
N PRO A 76 13.36 -36.09 -15.95
CA PRO A 76 13.31 -37.19 -16.91
C PRO A 76 14.64 -37.93 -16.98
N SER A 77 14.61 -39.27 -16.99
CA SER A 77 15.80 -40.09 -17.20
C SER A 77 16.39 -39.84 -18.60
N GLN A 78 17.71 -39.68 -18.68
CA GLN A 78 18.42 -39.56 -19.96
C GLN A 78 18.22 -40.84 -20.77
N GLY A 79 17.35 -40.83 -21.78
CA GLY A 79 17.14 -42.00 -22.66
C GLY A 79 15.77 -42.12 -23.32
N HIS A 80 14.78 -41.31 -22.92
CA HIS A 80 13.49 -41.26 -23.62
C HIS A 80 13.25 -39.88 -24.21
N ALA A 81 12.83 -39.83 -25.48
CA ALA A 81 12.38 -38.62 -26.16
C ALA A 81 11.08 -38.14 -25.50
N VAL A 82 11.21 -37.51 -24.33
CA VAL A 82 10.10 -36.88 -23.63
C VAL A 82 9.77 -35.58 -24.36
N ASN A 83 8.49 -35.38 -24.68
CA ASN A 83 8.00 -34.13 -25.25
C ASN A 83 8.30 -32.99 -24.24
N THR A 84 9.36 -32.22 -24.50
CA THR A 84 9.93 -31.21 -23.57
C THR A 84 9.09 -29.93 -23.47
N THR A 85 7.99 -29.84 -24.22
CA THR A 85 7.22 -28.62 -24.43
C THR A 85 6.52 -28.07 -23.18
N ASN A 86 6.38 -28.85 -22.11
CA ASN A 86 5.68 -28.45 -20.87
C ASN A 86 6.54 -28.62 -19.59
N ILE A 87 7.87 -28.69 -19.71
CA ILE A 87 8.77 -28.90 -18.56
C ILE A 87 9.58 -27.63 -18.27
N PHE A 88 9.55 -27.18 -17.02
CA PHE A 88 10.17 -25.94 -16.55
C PHE A 88 11.08 -26.19 -15.35
N LYS A 89 12.20 -25.45 -15.28
CA LYS A 89 13.10 -25.47 -14.10
C LYS A 89 12.64 -24.48 -13.02
N SER A 90 12.03 -23.37 -13.45
CA SER A 90 11.46 -22.34 -12.59
C SER A 90 9.95 -22.54 -12.46
N LEU A 91 9.46 -22.54 -11.21
CA LEU A 91 8.02 -22.56 -10.91
C LEU A 91 7.33 -21.28 -11.42
N ASP A 92 7.99 -20.13 -11.29
CA ASP A 92 7.46 -18.84 -11.75
C ASP A 92 7.27 -18.82 -13.26
N LEU A 93 8.22 -19.40 -13.99
CA LEU A 93 8.12 -19.56 -15.44
C LEU A 93 6.99 -20.51 -15.81
N CYS A 94 6.89 -21.67 -15.13
CA CYS A 94 5.78 -22.61 -15.31
C CYS A 94 4.42 -21.91 -15.13
N ARG A 95 4.22 -21.23 -13.99
CA ARG A 95 2.95 -20.56 -13.68
C ARG A 95 2.60 -19.45 -14.67
N THR A 96 3.60 -18.83 -15.31
CA THR A 96 3.38 -17.75 -16.28
C THR A 96 2.79 -18.27 -17.59
N VAL A 97 3.14 -19.49 -18.02
CA VAL A 97 2.60 -20.12 -19.25
C VAL A 97 1.41 -21.04 -18.98
N CYS A 98 1.30 -21.58 -17.76
CA CYS A 98 0.38 -22.67 -17.47
C CYS A 98 -1.06 -22.19 -17.25
N GLY A 99 -2.00 -22.87 -17.90
CA GLY A 99 -3.41 -22.55 -17.85
C GLY A 99 -3.80 -21.34 -18.71
N ARG A 100 -5.11 -21.11 -18.83
CA ARG A 100 -5.69 -20.11 -19.76
C ARG A 100 -5.20 -18.67 -19.53
N PHE A 101 -4.95 -18.30 -18.28
CA PHE A 101 -4.58 -16.93 -17.89
C PHE A 101 -3.17 -16.84 -17.32
N GLY A 102 -2.39 -17.93 -17.35
CA GLY A 102 -1.10 -17.98 -16.67
C GLY A 102 -1.21 -17.54 -15.20
N GLY A 103 -0.15 -16.91 -14.73
CA GLY A 103 -0.04 -16.35 -13.39
C GLY A 103 -0.56 -14.91 -13.29
N MET A 104 -1.42 -14.45 -14.20
CA MET A 104 -1.93 -13.08 -14.17
C MET A 104 -2.83 -12.83 -12.96
N TRP A 105 -2.61 -11.66 -12.34
CA TRP A 105 -3.43 -11.16 -11.25
C TRP A 105 -3.63 -9.64 -11.38
N PRO A 106 -4.85 -9.10 -11.33
CA PRO A 106 -6.12 -9.79 -11.51
C PRO A 106 -6.22 -10.55 -12.84
N ARG A 107 -7.15 -11.50 -12.91
CA ARG A 107 -7.51 -12.21 -14.14
C ARG A 107 -8.13 -11.25 -15.17
N PRO A 108 -7.64 -11.19 -16.41
CA PRO A 108 -8.21 -10.29 -17.42
C PRO A 108 -9.56 -10.80 -17.94
N VAL A 109 -10.32 -9.92 -18.60
CA VAL A 109 -11.59 -10.29 -19.28
C VAL A 109 -11.34 -11.36 -20.35
N THR A 110 -10.37 -11.16 -21.23
CA THR A 110 -9.93 -12.16 -22.20
C THR A 110 -8.42 -12.19 -22.35
N ALA A 111 -7.87 -13.39 -22.53
CA ALA A 111 -6.47 -13.61 -22.87
C ALA A 111 -6.32 -14.83 -23.77
N SER A 112 -5.33 -14.77 -24.67
CA SER A 112 -4.78 -15.89 -25.44
C SER A 112 -3.27 -15.87 -25.26
N LEU A 113 -2.68 -16.98 -24.80
CA LEU A 113 -1.27 -17.05 -24.40
C LEU A 113 -0.55 -18.14 -25.19
N SER A 114 0.66 -17.83 -25.67
CA SER A 114 1.58 -18.84 -26.19
C SER A 114 2.17 -19.67 -25.06
N GLN A 115 2.46 -20.94 -25.34
CA GLN A 115 3.20 -21.82 -24.42
C GLN A 115 4.73 -21.61 -24.51
N ASN A 116 5.20 -20.90 -25.53
CA ASN A 116 6.62 -20.61 -25.72
C ASN A 116 7.01 -19.29 -25.05
N THR A 117 8.25 -19.19 -24.62
CA THR A 117 8.83 -17.96 -24.05
C THR A 117 10.11 -17.57 -24.76
N ILE A 118 10.47 -16.28 -24.66
CA ILE A 118 11.67 -15.70 -25.24
C ILE A 118 12.47 -15.04 -24.13
N LYS A 119 13.78 -15.28 -24.13
CA LYS A 119 14.71 -14.59 -23.22
C LYS A 119 14.81 -13.12 -23.58
N ILE A 120 14.68 -12.25 -22.59
CA ILE A 120 14.80 -10.81 -22.73
C ILE A 120 15.68 -10.24 -21.62
N HIS A 121 16.19 -9.03 -21.84
CA HIS A 121 16.89 -8.27 -20.82
C HIS A 121 16.38 -6.82 -20.82
N PRO A 122 16.10 -6.20 -19.66
CA PRO A 122 15.46 -4.88 -19.59
C PRO A 122 16.21 -3.77 -20.35
N ASN A 123 17.54 -3.81 -20.41
CA ASN A 123 18.36 -2.85 -21.18
C ASN A 123 18.09 -2.87 -22.70
N TYR A 124 17.49 -3.92 -23.25
CA TYR A 124 17.15 -4.03 -24.67
C TYR A 124 15.65 -3.83 -24.92
N ILE A 125 14.91 -3.34 -23.92
CA ILE A 125 13.52 -2.90 -24.05
C ILE A 125 13.49 -1.42 -24.40
N ARG A 126 12.81 -1.09 -25.49
CA ARG A 126 12.59 0.28 -25.95
C ARG A 126 11.10 0.59 -25.95
N PHE A 127 10.71 1.65 -25.25
CA PHE A 127 9.32 2.14 -25.25
C PHE A 127 9.16 3.24 -26.31
N ASP A 128 8.23 3.03 -27.23
CA ASP A 128 7.88 3.93 -28.32
C ASP A 128 6.50 4.52 -28.08
N LEU A 129 6.43 5.81 -27.77
CA LEU A 129 5.17 6.54 -27.70
C LEU A 129 4.68 6.83 -29.15
N ARG A 130 3.61 6.14 -29.57
CA ARG A 130 3.00 6.23 -30.92
C ARG A 130 1.59 6.78 -30.79
N ASP A 131 1.28 7.87 -31.49
CA ASP A 131 -0.06 8.48 -31.42
C ASP A 131 -0.47 8.81 -29.97
N VAL A 132 0.44 9.49 -29.26
CA VAL A 132 0.27 9.90 -27.86
C VAL A 132 0.24 11.43 -27.78
N PRO A 133 -0.83 12.03 -27.20
CA PRO A 133 -0.93 13.46 -26.93
C PRO A 133 0.27 14.02 -26.16
N LEU A 134 0.61 15.28 -26.36
CA LEU A 134 1.82 15.87 -25.76
C LEU A 134 1.74 15.90 -24.23
N GLU A 135 0.55 16.19 -23.72
CA GLU A 135 0.25 16.35 -22.29
C GLU A 135 0.48 15.07 -21.49
N THR A 136 0.39 13.90 -22.14
CA THR A 136 0.48 12.59 -21.49
C THR A 136 1.85 11.93 -21.57
N ARG A 137 2.78 12.50 -22.33
CA ARG A 137 4.08 11.85 -22.59
C ARG A 137 4.92 11.72 -21.33
N GLU A 138 4.98 12.75 -20.50
CA GLU A 138 5.80 12.76 -19.29
C GLU A 138 5.37 11.66 -18.33
N ILE A 139 4.07 11.60 -17.99
CA ILE A 139 3.56 10.57 -17.07
C ILE A 139 3.70 9.16 -17.64
N LEU A 140 3.57 8.99 -18.96
CA LEU A 140 3.80 7.69 -19.61
C LEU A 140 5.26 7.27 -19.51
N VAL A 141 6.22 8.19 -19.66
CA VAL A 141 7.64 7.89 -19.43
C VAL A 141 7.86 7.43 -17.99
N GLU A 142 7.30 8.11 -17.00
CA GLU A 142 7.39 7.68 -15.60
C GLU A 142 6.79 6.28 -15.39
N MET A 143 5.64 5.98 -16.00
CA MET A 143 5.02 4.64 -15.97
C MET A 143 5.92 3.56 -16.60
N THR A 144 6.63 3.87 -17.68
CA THR A 144 7.59 2.92 -18.29
C THR A 144 8.81 2.67 -17.40
N GLN A 145 9.28 3.69 -16.67
CA GLN A 145 10.37 3.53 -15.72
C GLN A 145 9.98 2.59 -14.56
N ILE A 146 8.76 2.75 -14.02
CA ILE A 146 8.21 1.83 -13.01
C ILE A 146 8.12 0.41 -13.57
N THR A 147 7.68 0.26 -14.82
CA THR A 147 7.59 -1.05 -15.49
C THR A 147 8.97 -1.71 -15.58
N THR A 148 10.00 -0.97 -16.01
CA THR A 148 11.38 -1.46 -16.05
C THR A 148 11.89 -1.85 -14.66
N ALA A 149 11.62 -1.05 -13.64
CA ALA A 149 11.99 -1.37 -12.26
C ALA A 149 11.30 -2.66 -11.77
N ASN A 150 10.01 -2.84 -12.09
CA ASN A 150 9.25 -4.04 -11.74
C ASN A 150 9.80 -5.29 -12.46
N LEU A 151 10.24 -5.18 -13.72
CA LEU A 151 10.90 -6.27 -14.45
C LEU A 151 12.25 -6.64 -13.81
N LEU A 152 13.05 -5.64 -13.41
CA LEU A 152 14.30 -5.88 -12.69
C LEU A 152 14.06 -6.55 -11.33
N ALA A 153 12.98 -6.18 -10.64
CA ALA A 153 12.61 -6.73 -9.34
C ALA A 153 12.34 -8.24 -9.38
N GLU A 154 11.82 -8.78 -10.48
CA GLU A 154 11.70 -10.25 -10.70
C GLU A 154 13.04 -10.97 -10.52
N CYS A 155 14.15 -10.29 -10.87
CA CYS A 155 15.51 -10.74 -10.64
C CYS A 155 16.19 -10.07 -9.42
N GLY A 156 15.45 -9.62 -8.42
CA GLY A 156 16.02 -9.04 -7.19
C GLY A 156 16.78 -7.73 -7.44
N GLY A 157 16.45 -7.04 -8.53
CA GLY A 157 17.07 -5.79 -8.95
C GLY A 157 18.17 -5.94 -10.01
N ASN A 158 18.66 -7.16 -10.27
CA ASN A 158 19.74 -7.38 -11.25
C ASN A 158 19.52 -8.66 -12.08
N VAL A 159 19.38 -8.51 -13.39
CA VAL A 159 19.25 -9.62 -14.35
C VAL A 159 20.65 -9.98 -14.86
N THR A 160 21.18 -11.13 -14.44
CA THR A 160 22.57 -11.53 -14.77
C THR A 160 22.70 -12.12 -16.17
N ASP A 161 21.64 -12.75 -16.68
CA ASP A 161 21.66 -13.42 -17.97
C ASP A 161 21.35 -12.39 -19.07
N VAL A 162 22.39 -11.70 -19.51
CA VAL A 162 22.26 -10.66 -20.54
C VAL A 162 22.04 -11.30 -21.91
N VAL A 163 20.92 -10.96 -22.54
CA VAL A 163 20.58 -11.33 -23.92
C VAL A 163 20.22 -10.10 -24.73
N ALA A 164 20.70 -10.03 -25.97
CA ALA A 164 20.51 -8.88 -26.85
C ALA A 164 19.24 -8.98 -27.72
N THR A 165 18.20 -9.68 -27.24
CA THR A 165 16.90 -9.80 -27.93
C THR A 165 16.23 -8.43 -27.94
N PRO A 166 16.03 -7.78 -29.10
CA PRO A 166 15.37 -6.48 -29.15
C PRO A 166 13.89 -6.61 -28.79
N VAL A 167 13.43 -5.80 -27.84
CA VAL A 167 12.02 -5.69 -27.46
C VAL A 167 11.57 -4.26 -27.70
N VAL A 168 10.56 -4.08 -28.56
CA VAL A 168 9.97 -2.76 -28.81
C VAL A 168 8.54 -2.74 -28.30
N VAL A 169 8.23 -1.82 -27.41
CA VAL A 169 6.89 -1.61 -26.84
C VAL A 169 6.29 -0.35 -27.42
N HIS A 170 5.35 -0.49 -28.34
CA HIS A 170 4.58 0.60 -28.91
C HIS A 170 3.39 0.93 -27.99
N LEU A 171 3.40 2.13 -27.41
CA LEU A 171 2.35 2.65 -26.54
C LEU A 171 1.51 3.69 -27.29
N SER A 172 0.19 3.47 -27.38
CA SER A 172 -0.77 4.40 -27.96
C SER A 172 -1.88 4.75 -26.99
N VAL A 173 -2.12 6.05 -26.80
CA VAL A 173 -3.12 6.60 -25.88
C VAL A 173 -3.89 7.70 -26.60
N LYS A 174 -5.22 7.64 -26.61
CA LYS A 174 -6.05 8.58 -27.39
C LYS A 174 -6.30 9.91 -26.66
N SER A 175 -6.64 9.84 -25.38
CA SER A 175 -7.03 10.99 -24.58
C SER A 175 -5.82 11.76 -24.05
N SER A 176 -5.89 13.09 -24.04
CA SER A 176 -4.93 13.96 -23.35
C SER A 176 -5.20 14.09 -21.84
N SER A 177 -6.30 13.49 -21.35
CA SER A 177 -6.72 13.62 -19.95
C SER A 177 -5.78 12.88 -19.00
N LEU A 178 -5.37 13.58 -17.95
CA LEU A 178 -4.57 13.06 -16.82
C LEU A 178 -5.39 12.99 -15.53
N THR A 179 -6.70 12.90 -15.66
CA THR A 179 -7.64 13.01 -14.55
C THR A 179 -8.18 11.62 -14.18
N LEU A 180 -8.05 11.26 -12.90
CA LEU A 180 -8.65 10.05 -12.32
C LEU A 180 -10.00 10.38 -11.69
N THR A 181 -11.07 9.90 -12.32
CA THR A 181 -12.45 9.96 -11.82
C THR A 181 -13.06 8.55 -11.90
N TRP A 182 -14.30 8.40 -11.40
CA TRP A 182 -15.05 7.15 -11.57
C TRP A 182 -15.38 6.82 -13.02
N ASP A 183 -15.30 7.81 -13.91
CA ASP A 183 -15.67 7.70 -15.32
C ASP A 183 -14.41 7.57 -16.21
N THR A 184 -13.22 7.54 -15.61
CA THR A 184 -11.96 7.29 -16.31
C THR A 184 -11.99 5.92 -16.97
N ASN A 185 -11.76 5.89 -18.29
CA ASN A 185 -11.65 4.63 -19.02
C ASN A 185 -10.28 3.96 -18.73
N GLU A 186 -10.34 2.82 -18.06
CA GLU A 186 -9.19 1.98 -17.67
C GLU A 186 -9.04 0.72 -18.56
N GLU A 187 -9.78 0.63 -19.66
CA GLU A 187 -9.68 -0.46 -20.65
C GLU A 187 -8.38 -0.37 -21.45
N TYR A 188 -7.83 -1.53 -21.78
CA TYR A 188 -6.66 -1.63 -22.64
C TYR A 188 -6.68 -2.89 -23.51
N PHE A 189 -5.89 -2.81 -24.57
CA PHE A 189 -5.48 -3.94 -25.40
C PHE A 189 -3.97 -4.06 -25.36
N LEU A 190 -3.48 -5.29 -25.21
CA LEU A 190 -2.07 -5.65 -25.25
C LEU A 190 -1.87 -6.84 -26.19
N ASP A 191 -0.92 -6.72 -27.11
CA ASP A 191 -0.57 -7.79 -28.05
C ASP A 191 0.95 -7.93 -28.12
N ILE A 192 1.44 -9.14 -27.84
CA ILE A 192 2.85 -9.53 -27.93
C ILE A 192 3.00 -10.41 -29.16
N GLN A 193 3.92 -10.02 -30.04
CA GLN A 193 4.28 -10.77 -31.23
C GLN A 193 5.79 -11.01 -31.25
N SER A 194 6.19 -12.22 -31.60
CA SER A 194 7.59 -12.55 -31.85
C SER A 194 7.83 -12.94 -33.30
N LYS A 195 8.93 -12.44 -33.85
CA LYS A 195 9.40 -12.79 -35.19
C LYS A 195 10.91 -12.97 -35.14
N GLY A 196 11.37 -14.20 -35.38
CA GLY A 196 12.78 -14.56 -35.20
C GLY A 196 13.22 -14.27 -33.76
N ASN A 197 14.33 -13.54 -33.59
CA ASN A 197 14.86 -13.17 -32.27
C ASN A 197 14.49 -11.73 -31.86
N SER A 198 13.28 -11.28 -32.21
CA SER A 198 12.77 -9.95 -31.87
C SER A 198 11.33 -10.03 -31.36
N VAL A 199 10.99 -9.16 -30.41
CA VAL A 199 9.67 -9.06 -29.80
C VAL A 199 9.10 -7.66 -30.04
N THR A 200 7.90 -7.60 -30.60
CA THR A 200 7.14 -6.36 -30.75
C THR A 200 5.89 -6.45 -29.90
N ILE A 201 5.65 -5.41 -29.10
CA ILE A 201 4.51 -5.33 -28.18
C ILE A 201 3.69 -4.11 -28.55
N HIS A 202 2.39 -4.28 -28.76
CA HIS A 202 1.46 -3.21 -29.04
C HIS A 202 0.52 -3.02 -27.85
N VAL A 203 0.48 -1.81 -27.30
CA VAL A 203 -0.45 -1.40 -26.26
C VAL A 203 -1.29 -0.26 -26.79
N SER A 204 -2.62 -0.39 -26.70
CA SER A 204 -3.54 0.69 -27.00
C SER A 204 -4.57 0.87 -25.88
N ALA A 205 -4.78 2.10 -25.46
CA ALA A 205 -5.77 2.46 -24.43
C ALA A 205 -6.43 3.80 -24.75
N GLU A 206 -7.61 4.03 -24.16
CA GLU A 206 -8.28 5.33 -24.25
C GLU A 206 -7.53 6.40 -23.45
N THR A 207 -7.14 6.07 -22.22
CA THR A 207 -6.40 6.98 -21.32
C THR A 207 -5.04 6.40 -20.92
N VAL A 208 -4.17 7.23 -20.33
CA VAL A 208 -2.89 6.79 -19.76
C VAL A 208 -3.06 5.69 -18.71
N TYR A 209 -4.21 5.63 -18.04
CA TYR A 209 -4.46 4.67 -16.97
C TYR A 209 -4.75 3.26 -17.50
N GLY A 210 -5.42 3.14 -18.65
CA GLY A 210 -5.49 1.86 -19.37
C GLY A 210 -4.09 1.38 -19.79
N ALA A 211 -3.26 2.28 -20.32
CA ALA A 211 -1.87 1.95 -20.69
C ALA A 211 -1.03 1.52 -19.48
N ARG A 212 -1.18 2.19 -18.32
CA ARG A 212 -0.56 1.79 -17.04
C ARG A 212 -0.96 0.38 -16.61
N HIS A 213 -2.22 -0.01 -16.79
CA HIS A 213 -2.70 -1.36 -16.48
C HIS A 213 -2.16 -2.39 -17.47
N ALA A 214 -2.04 -2.03 -18.75
CA ALA A 214 -1.39 -2.87 -19.76
C ALA A 214 0.08 -3.12 -19.44
N LEU A 215 0.80 -2.08 -19.02
CA LEU A 215 2.19 -2.16 -18.58
C LEU A 215 2.34 -3.05 -17.33
N GLU A 216 1.40 -2.99 -16.38
CA GLU A 216 1.39 -3.93 -15.25
C GLU A 216 1.17 -5.38 -15.72
N THR A 217 0.21 -5.60 -16.62
CA THR A 217 -0.05 -6.91 -17.21
C THR A 217 1.15 -7.42 -18.01
N LEU A 218 1.90 -6.55 -18.69
CA LEU A 218 3.16 -6.92 -19.34
C LEU A 218 4.15 -7.54 -18.34
N THR A 219 4.28 -6.98 -17.13
CA THR A 219 5.13 -7.60 -16.09
C THR A 219 4.61 -8.97 -15.67
N HIS A 220 3.29 -9.20 -15.72
CA HIS A 220 2.70 -10.50 -15.40
C HIS A 220 2.89 -11.57 -16.48
N LEU A 221 3.14 -11.14 -17.72
CA LEU A 221 3.51 -12.00 -18.85
C LEU A 221 5.03 -12.24 -18.93
N THR A 222 5.77 -11.76 -17.92
CA THR A 222 7.19 -12.00 -17.74
C THR A 222 7.45 -12.76 -16.44
N ALA A 223 8.53 -13.53 -16.42
CA ALA A 223 8.97 -14.23 -15.23
C ALA A 223 10.48 -14.43 -15.22
N SER A 224 11.02 -14.51 -14.01
CA SER A 224 12.39 -14.96 -13.82
C SER A 224 12.52 -16.48 -14.04
N ASP A 225 13.50 -16.88 -14.84
CA ASP A 225 14.03 -18.22 -14.86
C ASP A 225 15.18 -18.31 -13.86
N ARG A 226 14.82 -18.68 -12.62
CA ARG A 226 15.74 -18.89 -11.50
C ARG A 226 15.71 -20.37 -11.12
N PRO A 227 16.87 -21.05 -11.07
CA PRO A 227 16.92 -22.38 -10.51
C PRO A 227 16.66 -22.29 -9.00
N VAL A 228 15.55 -22.88 -8.54
CA VAL A 228 15.19 -22.88 -7.12
C VAL A 228 16.25 -23.69 -6.35
N TYR A 229 16.75 -23.15 -5.22
CA TYR A 229 17.78 -23.77 -4.37
C TYR A 229 19.18 -23.92 -4.99
N SER A 230 19.47 -23.21 -6.09
CA SER A 230 20.85 -23.14 -6.60
C SER A 230 21.68 -22.10 -5.83
N THR A 231 22.95 -22.41 -5.60
CA THR A 231 23.95 -21.45 -5.12
C THR A 231 24.37 -20.47 -6.22
N GLU A 232 24.01 -20.72 -7.48
CA GLU A 232 24.23 -19.78 -8.58
C GLU A 232 23.27 -18.59 -8.47
N GLN A 233 23.82 -17.38 -8.38
CA GLN A 233 23.04 -16.13 -8.43
C GLN A 233 22.54 -15.78 -9.85
N ARG A 234 22.44 -16.76 -10.74
CA ARG A 234 21.99 -16.53 -12.12
C ARG A 234 20.47 -16.30 -12.17
N CYS A 235 20.09 -15.24 -12.86
CA CYS A 235 18.70 -14.90 -13.16
C CYS A 235 18.57 -14.40 -14.59
N GLY A 236 17.76 -15.10 -15.38
CA GLY A 236 17.29 -14.63 -16.69
C GLY A 236 15.82 -14.23 -16.64
N LEU A 237 15.42 -13.30 -17.50
CA LEU A 237 14.02 -12.96 -17.72
C LEU A 237 13.50 -13.59 -18.99
N HIS A 238 12.28 -14.10 -18.90
CA HIS A 238 11.52 -14.64 -20.01
C HIS A 238 10.22 -13.85 -20.15
N ILE A 239 9.83 -13.59 -21.40
CA ILE A 239 8.50 -13.09 -21.77
C ILE A 239 7.79 -14.12 -22.63
N LEU A 240 6.46 -14.15 -22.62
CA LEU A 240 5.72 -14.97 -23.58
C LEU A 240 6.07 -14.62 -25.02
N ALA A 241 6.24 -15.64 -25.87
CA ALA A 241 6.54 -15.46 -27.29
C ALA A 241 5.36 -14.87 -28.08
N GLY A 242 4.14 -15.02 -27.55
CA GLY A 242 2.95 -14.39 -28.10
C GLY A 242 1.84 -14.35 -27.05
N ALA A 243 1.10 -13.25 -27.02
CA ALA A 243 -0.04 -13.08 -26.14
C ALA A 243 -0.98 -12.00 -26.68
N THR A 244 -2.28 -12.17 -26.53
CA THR A 244 -3.27 -11.15 -26.83
C THR A 244 -4.21 -11.01 -25.63
N VAL A 245 -4.31 -9.79 -25.07
CA VAL A 245 -5.11 -9.49 -23.87
C VAL A 245 -6.02 -8.30 -24.17
N ARG A 246 -7.32 -8.46 -23.88
CA ARG A 246 -8.30 -7.35 -23.80
C ARG A 246 -8.89 -7.35 -22.41
N ASP A 247 -8.82 -6.21 -21.74
CA ASP A 247 -9.11 -6.17 -20.32
C ASP A 247 -9.61 -4.79 -19.87
N ARG A 248 -10.48 -4.81 -18.86
CA ARG A 248 -11.10 -3.63 -18.24
C ARG A 248 -11.62 -4.02 -16.85
N PRO A 249 -11.72 -3.08 -15.90
CA PRO A 249 -12.30 -3.37 -14.60
C PRO A 249 -13.82 -3.58 -14.69
N ALA A 250 -14.35 -4.41 -13.80
CA ALA A 250 -15.78 -4.55 -13.53
C ALA A 250 -16.32 -3.34 -12.74
N TYR A 251 -15.54 -2.82 -11.79
CA TYR A 251 -15.91 -1.71 -10.93
C TYR A 251 -14.89 -0.57 -10.99
N SER A 252 -15.37 0.67 -11.08
CA SER A 252 -14.51 1.86 -11.23
C SER A 252 -13.89 2.35 -9.92
N HIS A 253 -14.38 1.92 -8.76
CA HIS A 253 -13.82 2.28 -7.45
C HIS A 253 -13.25 1.06 -6.75
N ARG A 254 -11.93 1.00 -6.62
CA ARG A 254 -11.20 -0.14 -6.06
C ARG A 254 -10.28 0.35 -4.95
N GLY A 255 -10.87 0.49 -3.76
CA GLY A 255 -10.34 1.23 -2.63
C GLY A 255 -9.57 0.40 -1.60
N LEU A 256 -8.51 0.99 -1.05
CA LEU A 256 -7.86 0.57 0.20
C LEU A 256 -7.94 1.75 1.19
N VAL A 257 -8.41 1.49 2.41
CA VAL A 257 -8.45 2.51 3.48
C VAL A 257 -7.26 2.29 4.41
N LEU A 258 -6.47 3.35 4.63
CA LEU A 258 -5.35 3.34 5.56
C LEU A 258 -5.52 4.42 6.62
N ASP A 259 -5.61 3.98 7.86
CA ASP A 259 -5.59 4.81 9.06
C ASP A 259 -4.15 5.09 9.48
N THR A 260 -3.78 6.36 9.47
CA THR A 260 -2.47 6.85 9.90
C THR A 260 -2.54 7.80 11.09
N SER A 261 -3.68 7.83 11.78
CA SER A 261 -3.90 8.64 12.97
C SER A 261 -3.80 7.80 14.25
N ARG A 262 -4.46 6.64 14.28
CA ARG A 262 -4.37 5.72 15.43
C ARG A 262 -2.93 5.33 15.69
N ASN A 263 -2.14 5.11 14.62
CA ASN A 263 -0.69 5.01 14.67
C ASN A 263 -0.09 5.75 13.48
N PHE A 264 1.04 6.44 13.68
CA PHE A 264 1.76 7.07 12.58
C PHE A 264 2.35 6.01 11.64
N MET A 265 2.22 6.24 10.33
CA MET A 265 2.83 5.39 9.30
C MET A 265 3.86 6.18 8.49
N PRO A 266 5.13 5.76 8.44
CA PRO A 266 6.15 6.43 7.64
C PRO A 266 5.75 6.57 6.17
N MET A 267 6.08 7.71 5.55
CA MET A 267 5.73 8.00 4.15
C MET A 267 6.23 6.91 3.16
N VAL A 268 7.40 6.31 3.44
CA VAL A 268 7.94 5.20 2.65
C VAL A 268 7.04 3.96 2.68
N ASP A 269 6.36 3.70 3.79
CA ASP A 269 5.45 2.56 3.93
C ASP A 269 4.11 2.82 3.23
N ILE A 270 3.65 4.08 3.22
CA ILE A 270 2.47 4.51 2.46
C ILE A 270 2.75 4.35 0.96
N LYS A 271 3.89 4.84 0.48
CA LYS A 271 4.33 4.66 -0.92
C LYS A 271 4.41 3.19 -1.30
N ARG A 272 5.00 2.34 -0.45
CA ARG A 272 5.04 0.88 -0.66
C ARG A 272 3.65 0.24 -0.71
N THR A 273 2.71 0.72 0.11
CA THR A 273 1.31 0.28 0.05
C THR A 273 0.69 0.59 -1.32
N ILE A 274 0.95 1.78 -1.85
CA ILE A 274 0.49 2.19 -3.19
C ILE A 274 1.14 1.34 -4.30
N ASP A 275 2.39 0.89 -4.14
CA ASP A 275 3.00 -0.09 -5.07
C ASP A 275 2.24 -1.43 -5.08
N GLY A 276 1.79 -1.92 -3.92
CA GLY A 276 0.95 -3.12 -3.84
C GLY A 276 -0.42 -2.94 -4.48
N MET A 277 -1.03 -1.76 -4.30
CA MET A 277 -2.29 -1.39 -4.95
C MET A 277 -2.15 -1.35 -6.47
N ALA A 278 -1.08 -0.71 -6.94
CA ALA A 278 -0.67 -0.63 -8.34
C ALA A 278 -0.50 -2.02 -8.98
N ALA A 279 0.23 -2.92 -8.31
CA ALA A 279 0.43 -4.30 -8.75
C ALA A 279 -0.88 -5.09 -8.90
N THR A 280 -1.88 -4.70 -8.11
CA THR A 280 -3.20 -5.33 -8.03
C THR A 280 -4.26 -4.62 -8.88
N LYS A 281 -3.90 -3.51 -9.56
CA LYS A 281 -4.82 -2.63 -10.28
C LYS A 281 -5.92 -1.98 -9.41
N MET A 282 -5.70 -1.85 -8.11
CA MET A 282 -6.52 -1.00 -7.23
C MET A 282 -6.22 0.47 -7.55
N ASN A 283 -7.22 1.35 -7.44
CA ASN A 283 -7.13 2.72 -7.98
C ASN A 283 -7.57 3.82 -7.01
N VAL A 284 -7.95 3.52 -5.77
CA VAL A 284 -8.29 4.53 -4.77
C VAL A 284 -7.57 4.27 -3.46
N PHE A 285 -6.69 5.19 -3.08
CA PHE A 285 -6.06 5.23 -1.76
C PHE A 285 -6.88 6.17 -0.88
N HIS A 286 -7.67 5.59 0.01
CA HIS A 286 -8.47 6.33 0.99
C HIS A 286 -7.63 6.52 2.25
N TRP A 287 -7.20 7.75 2.48
CA TRP A 287 -6.29 8.11 3.55
C TRP A 287 -7.07 8.70 4.73
N HIS A 288 -7.33 7.86 5.73
CA HIS A 288 -7.85 8.26 7.03
C HIS A 288 -6.71 8.84 7.85
N VAL A 289 -6.44 10.13 7.63
CA VAL A 289 -5.20 10.77 8.08
C VAL A 289 -5.30 11.41 9.46
N THR A 290 -6.51 11.65 9.98
CA THR A 290 -6.77 12.24 11.30
C THR A 290 -7.85 11.47 12.05
N ASP A 291 -7.76 11.45 13.38
CA ASP A 291 -8.72 10.83 14.29
C ASP A 291 -8.58 11.47 15.70
N SER A 292 -9.29 10.97 16.72
CA SER A 292 -9.13 11.44 18.09
C SER A 292 -7.72 11.23 18.65
N HIS A 293 -7.02 10.21 18.15
CA HIS A 293 -5.69 9.81 18.57
C HIS A 293 -4.61 10.83 18.19
N SER A 294 -4.55 11.24 16.92
CA SER A 294 -3.58 12.21 16.46
C SER A 294 -4.04 13.04 15.25
N PHE A 295 -3.34 14.14 15.02
CA PHE A 295 -3.47 15.01 13.86
C PHE A 295 -2.09 15.22 13.20
N PRO A 296 -1.62 14.26 12.37
CA PRO A 296 -0.30 14.31 11.75
C PRO A 296 -0.27 15.12 10.44
N LEU A 297 -1.42 15.39 9.82
CA LEU A 297 -1.48 16.17 8.57
C LEU A 297 -1.14 17.64 8.81
N GLU A 298 -0.13 18.15 8.11
CA GLU A 298 0.22 19.56 8.18
C GLU A 298 -0.84 20.46 7.53
N SER A 299 -1.28 21.47 8.27
CA SER A 299 -2.05 22.60 7.74
C SER A 299 -1.20 23.87 7.85
N LYS A 300 -0.90 24.50 6.71
CA LYS A 300 -0.16 25.77 6.69
C LYS A 300 -0.99 26.90 7.30
N SER A 301 -2.31 26.84 7.14
CA SER A 301 -3.23 27.85 7.65
C SER A 301 -3.55 27.71 9.14
N VAL A 302 -3.38 26.51 9.71
CA VAL A 302 -3.68 26.19 11.12
C VAL A 302 -2.58 25.26 11.69
N PRO A 303 -1.36 25.77 11.96
CA PRO A 303 -0.24 24.97 12.48
C PRO A 303 -0.49 24.38 13.87
N GLN A 304 -1.54 24.83 14.57
CA GLN A 304 -1.94 24.30 15.87
C GLN A 304 -2.36 22.83 15.79
N PHE A 305 -2.88 22.36 14.65
CA PHE A 305 -3.29 20.97 14.49
C PHE A 305 -2.15 19.99 14.79
N THR A 306 -1.02 20.12 14.09
CA THR A 306 0.14 19.24 14.31
C THR A 306 0.84 19.55 15.62
N LYS A 307 0.91 20.82 16.03
CA LYS A 307 1.54 21.21 17.31
C LYS A 307 0.89 20.56 18.53
N TYR A 308 -0.43 20.38 18.51
CA TYR A 308 -1.20 19.81 19.63
C TYR A 308 -1.69 18.38 19.37
N GLY A 309 -1.61 17.90 18.13
CA GLY A 309 -2.21 16.65 17.70
C GLY A 309 -1.24 15.59 17.20
N ALA A 310 -0.04 15.94 16.74
CA ALA A 310 0.91 14.93 16.28
C ALA A 310 1.57 14.20 17.46
N TYR A 311 1.92 12.93 17.26
CA TYR A 311 2.64 12.14 18.27
C TYR A 311 4.01 12.72 18.61
N SER A 312 4.71 13.26 17.60
CA SER A 312 5.99 13.95 17.76
C SER A 312 6.24 14.91 16.60
N ALA A 313 7.29 15.74 16.71
CA ALA A 313 7.70 16.66 15.64
C ALA A 313 8.22 15.94 14.38
N GLN A 314 8.51 14.64 14.46
CA GLN A 314 8.97 13.79 13.37
C GLN A 314 7.84 13.00 12.71
N GLU A 315 6.73 12.80 13.41
CA GLU A 315 5.57 12.01 12.97
C GLU A 315 4.51 12.91 12.34
N LEU A 316 4.92 13.58 11.26
CA LEU A 316 4.13 14.55 10.51
C LEU A 316 4.07 14.19 9.04
N TYR A 317 2.95 14.54 8.38
CA TYR A 317 2.83 14.56 6.93
C TYR A 317 2.90 15.99 6.45
N ARG A 318 4.09 16.42 6.01
CA ARG A 318 4.29 17.78 5.50
C ARG A 318 3.60 17.96 4.16
N THR A 319 3.20 19.19 3.88
CA THR A 319 2.48 19.57 2.65
C THR A 319 3.21 19.09 1.39
N GLU A 320 4.53 19.25 1.35
CA GLU A 320 5.37 18.87 0.21
C GLU A 320 5.50 17.34 0.06
N GLU A 321 5.55 16.59 1.18
CA GLU A 321 5.53 15.13 1.17
C GLU A 321 4.17 14.60 0.67
N VAL A 322 3.07 15.27 1.04
CA VAL A 322 1.72 14.94 0.56
C VAL A 322 1.59 15.21 -0.94
N ARG A 323 2.13 16.34 -1.46
CA ARG A 323 2.15 16.60 -2.91
C ARG A 323 2.92 15.54 -3.67
N GLU A 324 4.09 15.15 -3.16
CA GLU A 324 4.90 14.09 -3.76
C GLU A 324 4.14 12.76 -3.74
N LEU A 325 3.46 12.42 -2.64
CA LEU A 325 2.64 11.21 -2.52
C LEU A 325 1.49 11.18 -3.54
N ILE A 326 0.80 12.32 -3.73
CA ILE A 326 -0.29 12.44 -4.71
C ILE A 326 0.24 12.19 -6.13
N HIS A 327 1.40 12.76 -6.49
CA HIS A 327 2.03 12.47 -7.78
C HIS A 327 2.47 11.00 -7.89
N TYR A 328 3.12 10.47 -6.85
CA TYR A 328 3.54 9.07 -6.75
C TYR A 328 2.38 8.09 -7.01
N ALA A 329 1.21 8.38 -6.42
CA ALA A 329 -0.03 7.65 -6.62
C ALA A 329 -0.58 7.83 -8.04
N LYS A 330 -0.56 9.05 -8.58
CA LYS A 330 -1.05 9.39 -9.92
C LYS A 330 -0.33 8.61 -11.03
N VAL A 331 1.01 8.54 -10.98
CA VAL A 331 1.80 7.75 -11.95
C VAL A 331 1.42 6.26 -11.87
N ARG A 332 0.98 5.81 -10.70
CA ARG A 332 0.47 4.46 -10.45
C ARG A 332 -1.01 4.28 -10.73
N GLY A 333 -1.71 5.28 -11.29
CA GLY A 333 -3.14 5.17 -11.54
C GLY A 333 -3.96 5.03 -10.25
N VAL A 334 -3.44 5.50 -9.12
CA VAL A 334 -4.10 5.50 -7.82
C VAL A 334 -4.51 6.93 -7.47
N ARG A 335 -5.80 7.15 -7.26
CA ARG A 335 -6.38 8.40 -6.77
C ARG A 335 -6.25 8.47 -5.26
N VAL A 336 -5.73 9.56 -4.73
CA VAL A 336 -5.72 9.82 -3.29
C VAL A 336 -7.03 10.51 -2.89
N VAL A 337 -7.67 9.98 -1.85
CA VAL A 337 -8.82 10.59 -1.18
C VAL A 337 -8.39 10.87 0.25
N ILE A 338 -8.42 12.13 0.67
CA ILE A 338 -8.16 12.52 2.05
C ILE A 338 -9.48 12.50 2.80
N GLU A 339 -9.46 11.88 3.98
CA GLU A 339 -10.55 11.94 4.94
C GLU A 339 -10.20 12.85 6.10
N ILE A 340 -11.11 13.79 6.39
CA ILE A 340 -11.15 14.49 7.67
C ILE A 340 -12.42 14.04 8.36
N ASP A 341 -12.27 13.09 9.27
CA ASP A 341 -13.40 12.50 9.97
C ASP A 341 -14.00 13.51 10.95
N SER A 342 -15.31 13.76 10.80
CA SER A 342 -16.03 14.75 11.59
C SER A 342 -17.54 14.45 11.65
N PRO A 343 -18.26 14.86 12.70
CA PRO A 343 -17.78 15.59 13.87
C PRO A 343 -17.25 14.69 15.00
N ALA A 344 -17.43 13.37 14.94
CA ALA A 344 -16.72 12.46 15.84
C ALA A 344 -15.23 12.41 15.49
N HIS A 345 -14.46 11.55 16.17
CA HIS A 345 -13.06 11.31 15.81
C HIS A 345 -12.20 12.59 15.75
N ALA A 346 -12.55 13.59 16.57
CA ALA A 346 -11.93 14.91 16.60
C ALA A 346 -11.45 15.23 18.02
N GLY A 347 -10.23 14.75 18.34
CA GLY A 347 -9.63 14.81 19.67
C GLY A 347 -8.33 15.61 19.68
N ASN A 348 -7.19 14.93 19.81
CA ASN A 348 -5.87 15.58 19.80
C ASN A 348 -5.66 16.36 18.50
N GLY A 349 -5.26 17.62 18.62
CA GLY A 349 -5.20 18.59 17.52
C GLY A 349 -6.36 19.58 17.52
N TRP A 350 -7.42 19.39 18.32
CA TRP A 350 -8.56 20.31 18.43
C TRP A 350 -8.69 21.03 19.78
N GLN A 351 -7.91 20.63 20.78
CA GLN A 351 -7.98 21.16 22.15
C GLN A 351 -7.42 22.58 22.33
N TRP A 352 -6.69 23.10 21.34
CA TRP A 352 -6.02 24.40 21.43
C TRP A 352 -6.95 25.61 21.37
N GLY A 353 -8.24 25.43 21.02
CA GLY A 353 -9.16 26.54 20.76
C GLY A 353 -9.25 27.57 21.90
N LYS A 354 -9.30 27.11 23.15
CA LYS A 354 -9.37 27.96 24.35
C LYS A 354 -8.15 28.88 24.49
N ASP A 355 -6.95 28.34 24.28
CA ASP A 355 -5.68 29.07 24.41
C ASP A 355 -5.58 30.27 23.45
N TYR A 356 -6.34 30.23 22.35
CA TYR A 356 -6.34 31.25 21.30
C TYR A 356 -7.66 32.04 21.22
N GLY A 357 -8.53 31.95 22.23
CA GLY A 357 -9.77 32.72 22.29
C GLY A 357 -10.87 32.25 21.32
N TYR A 358 -10.79 31.01 20.83
CA TYR A 358 -11.82 30.40 19.99
C TYR A 358 -12.85 29.58 20.77
N GLY A 359 -12.72 29.46 22.09
CA GLY A 359 -13.57 28.60 22.91
C GLY A 359 -13.32 27.11 22.66
N ASP A 360 -14.27 26.27 23.05
CA ASP A 360 -14.18 24.82 22.84
C ASP A 360 -14.49 24.48 21.39
N LEU A 361 -13.44 24.17 20.60
CA LEU A 361 -13.59 23.68 19.23
C LEU A 361 -14.07 22.23 19.19
N ALA A 362 -13.67 21.44 20.18
CA ALA A 362 -14.13 20.08 20.41
C ALA A 362 -14.49 19.89 21.89
N VAL A 363 -15.44 19.01 22.17
CA VAL A 363 -15.90 18.62 23.50
C VAL A 363 -15.54 17.16 23.78
N CYS A 364 -15.50 16.80 25.06
CA CYS A 364 -15.15 15.46 25.55
C CYS A 364 -13.74 14.99 25.18
N VAL A 365 -12.86 15.89 24.74
CA VAL A 365 -11.48 15.56 24.35
C VAL A 365 -10.75 14.92 25.52
N ASN A 366 -10.23 13.70 25.33
CA ASN A 366 -9.50 12.94 26.35
C ASN A 366 -10.30 12.71 27.67
N ALA A 367 -11.64 12.69 27.61
CA ALA A 367 -12.46 12.48 28.80
C ALA A 367 -12.26 11.08 29.43
N GLU A 368 -11.97 11.04 30.74
CA GLU A 368 -11.65 9.79 31.46
C GLU A 368 -12.83 8.80 31.55
N SER A 369 -14.06 9.29 31.65
CA SER A 369 -15.29 8.48 31.64
C SER A 369 -15.69 8.05 30.22
N TRP A 370 -14.72 7.57 29.46
CA TRP A 370 -14.83 7.42 28.00
C TRP A 370 -15.99 6.51 27.57
N ARG A 371 -16.29 5.45 28.33
CA ARG A 371 -17.39 4.50 28.04
C ARG A 371 -18.77 5.14 27.94
N ARG A 372 -18.95 6.34 28.49
CA ARG A 372 -20.22 7.10 28.44
C ARG A 372 -20.21 8.20 27.37
N LEU A 373 -19.08 8.44 26.73
CA LEU A 373 -18.85 9.63 25.92
C LEU A 373 -18.31 9.30 24.52
N CYS A 374 -17.79 8.09 24.29
CA CYS A 374 -17.33 7.62 23.00
C CYS A 374 -17.25 6.08 22.96
N ILE A 375 -17.07 5.52 21.76
CA ILE A 375 -16.94 4.07 21.54
C ILE A 375 -15.56 3.57 21.96
N GLN A 376 -14.51 4.38 21.77
CA GLN A 376 -13.12 4.06 22.10
C GLN A 376 -12.38 5.30 22.61
N PRO A 377 -11.49 5.17 23.62
CA PRO A 377 -10.65 6.28 24.04
C PRO A 377 -9.50 6.53 23.05
N PRO A 378 -8.96 7.76 22.97
CA PRO A 378 -9.47 8.96 23.62
C PRO A 378 -10.78 9.45 22.96
N CYS A 379 -11.69 9.98 23.77
CA CYS A 379 -12.88 10.63 23.24
C CYS A 379 -12.54 11.99 22.60
N GLY A 380 -13.45 12.49 21.75
CA GLY A 380 -13.41 13.85 21.21
C GLY A 380 -14.42 14.02 20.07
N GLN A 381 -15.22 15.08 20.13
CA GLN A 381 -16.13 15.45 19.04
C GLN A 381 -16.13 16.96 18.84
N LEU A 382 -16.17 17.42 17.59
CA LEU A 382 -16.32 18.84 17.29
C LEU A 382 -17.58 19.41 17.93
N ASN A 383 -17.51 20.69 18.31
CA ASN A 383 -18.60 21.43 18.94
C ASN A 383 -19.43 22.19 17.88
N PRO A 384 -20.62 21.70 17.48
CA PRO A 384 -21.37 22.33 16.40
C PRO A 384 -21.97 23.69 16.75
N ALA A 385 -22.09 24.00 18.06
CA ALA A 385 -22.61 25.27 18.57
C ALA A 385 -21.59 26.42 18.40
N ASN A 386 -20.30 26.10 18.45
CA ASN A 386 -19.24 27.08 18.37
C ASN A 386 -18.94 27.47 16.90
N GLN A 387 -19.25 28.72 16.53
CA GLN A 387 -19.02 29.23 15.17
C GLN A 387 -17.53 29.26 14.77
N ALA A 388 -16.61 29.24 15.74
CA ALA A 388 -15.19 29.15 15.45
C ALA A 388 -14.80 27.86 14.72
N VAL A 389 -15.49 26.74 14.99
CA VAL A 389 -15.22 25.45 14.35
C VAL A 389 -15.30 25.56 12.83
N TYR A 390 -16.35 26.20 12.32
CA TYR A 390 -16.55 26.39 10.87
C TYR A 390 -15.49 27.30 10.24
N ARG A 391 -14.97 28.29 10.97
CA ARG A 391 -13.86 29.13 10.49
C ARG A 391 -12.55 28.34 10.41
N VAL A 392 -12.31 27.45 11.37
CA VAL A 392 -11.13 26.57 11.39
C VAL A 392 -11.24 25.50 10.29
N LEU A 393 -12.41 24.87 10.14
CA LEU A 393 -12.67 23.91 9.06
C LEU A 393 -12.48 24.54 7.67
N ARG A 394 -12.92 25.78 7.46
CA ARG A 394 -12.68 26.50 6.19
C ARG A 394 -11.19 26.59 5.85
N ARG A 395 -10.36 26.94 6.83
CA ARG A 395 -8.90 27.02 6.64
C ARG A 395 -8.30 25.66 6.34
N LEU A 396 -8.71 24.62 7.06
CA LEU A 396 -8.26 23.25 6.83
C LEU A 396 -8.67 22.74 5.44
N TYR A 397 -9.94 22.89 5.09
CA TYR A 397 -10.47 22.44 3.80
C TYR A 397 -9.84 23.20 2.64
N LYS A 398 -9.56 24.49 2.79
CA LYS A 398 -8.77 25.24 1.82
C LYS A 398 -7.39 24.63 1.58
N ASP A 399 -6.65 24.32 2.65
CA ASP A 399 -5.32 23.70 2.52
C ASP A 399 -5.41 22.34 1.79
N ILE A 400 -6.46 21.55 2.04
CA ILE A 400 -6.70 20.26 1.38
C ILE A 400 -7.11 20.43 -0.09
N VAL A 401 -7.97 21.40 -0.41
CA VAL A 401 -8.37 21.74 -1.79
C VAL A 401 -7.15 22.17 -2.61
N ASP A 402 -6.22 22.91 -2.00
CA ASP A 402 -4.98 23.34 -2.65
C ASP A 402 -3.97 22.18 -2.86
N LEU A 403 -4.17 21.03 -2.20
CA LEU A 403 -3.38 19.81 -2.36
C LEU A 403 -3.95 18.84 -3.40
N LEU A 404 -5.28 18.63 -3.38
CA LEU A 404 -5.91 17.56 -4.16
C LEU A 404 -6.02 17.89 -5.66
N PRO A 405 -5.81 16.90 -6.54
CA PRO A 405 -6.04 17.07 -7.96
C PRO A 405 -7.53 17.25 -8.24
N LYS A 406 -7.87 18.10 -9.21
CA LYS A 406 -9.25 18.35 -9.63
C LYS A 406 -9.69 17.37 -10.73
N PRO A 407 -10.94 16.86 -10.68
CA PRO A 407 -11.94 17.10 -9.66
C PRO A 407 -11.61 16.36 -8.36
N ALA A 408 -11.69 17.07 -7.23
CA ALA A 408 -11.29 16.56 -5.93
C ALA A 408 -12.37 15.64 -5.33
N LEU A 409 -11.97 14.48 -4.83
CA LEU A 409 -12.83 13.62 -4.02
C LEU A 409 -12.38 13.69 -2.57
N PHE A 410 -13.35 13.87 -1.69
CA PHE A 410 -13.16 14.14 -0.28
C PHE A 410 -14.08 13.25 0.55
N HIS A 411 -13.57 12.78 1.68
CA HIS A 411 -14.34 12.01 2.65
C HIS A 411 -14.54 12.86 3.91
N VAL A 412 -15.79 13.03 4.33
CA VAL A 412 -16.17 13.88 5.48
C VAL A 412 -16.30 13.09 6.79
N GLY A 413 -16.11 11.77 6.72
CA GLY A 413 -16.22 10.85 7.84
C GLY A 413 -17.66 10.55 8.19
N GLY A 414 -18.07 10.93 9.40
CA GLY A 414 -19.47 10.93 9.82
C GLY A 414 -19.94 9.58 10.36
N ASP A 415 -19.03 8.81 10.96
CA ASP A 415 -19.32 7.63 11.76
C ASP A 415 -19.33 7.96 13.27
N GLU A 416 -19.89 7.01 14.03
CA GLU A 416 -19.75 6.88 15.48
C GLU A 416 -20.00 8.13 16.37
N VAL A 417 -20.77 9.12 15.91
CA VAL A 417 -21.15 10.29 16.73
C VAL A 417 -21.95 9.85 17.96
N HIS A 418 -21.35 10.14 19.11
CA HIS A 418 -21.85 9.79 20.42
C HIS A 418 -22.67 10.95 21.02
N LEU A 419 -23.99 10.79 21.03
CA LEU A 419 -24.92 11.83 21.50
C LEU A 419 -24.72 12.21 22.97
N GLY A 420 -24.32 11.25 23.80
CA GLY A 420 -24.02 11.48 25.23
C GLY A 420 -22.88 12.48 25.44
N CYS A 421 -21.92 12.57 24.51
CA CYS A 421 -20.86 13.57 24.60
C CYS A 421 -21.43 14.98 24.39
N TRP A 422 -22.20 15.19 23.32
CA TRP A 422 -22.84 16.48 23.09
C TRP A 422 -23.85 16.87 24.17
N ASN A 423 -24.62 15.92 24.69
CA ASN A 423 -25.56 16.17 25.78
C ASN A 423 -24.88 16.55 27.11
N SER A 424 -23.60 16.22 27.27
CA SER A 424 -22.82 16.63 28.45
C SER A 424 -22.32 18.08 28.37
N SER A 425 -22.43 18.74 27.22
CA SER A 425 -22.00 20.13 27.02
C SER A 425 -23.18 21.10 27.20
N GLU A 426 -23.08 21.97 28.20
CA GLU A 426 -24.07 23.02 28.45
C GLU A 426 -24.20 23.98 27.26
N GLU A 427 -23.10 24.33 26.60
CA GLU A 427 -23.11 25.20 25.41
C GLU A 427 -23.94 24.59 24.29
N ILE A 428 -23.77 23.29 24.02
CA ILE A 428 -24.49 22.58 22.96
C ILE A 428 -25.98 22.46 23.31
N VAL A 429 -26.29 22.05 24.54
CA VAL A 429 -27.68 21.95 25.02
C VAL A 429 -28.39 23.30 24.94
N ASN A 430 -27.72 24.38 25.33
CA ASN A 430 -28.28 25.73 25.21
C ASN A 430 -28.45 26.13 23.75
N TYR A 431 -27.47 25.86 22.88
CA TYR A 431 -27.60 26.13 21.44
C TYR A 431 -28.80 25.41 20.83
N MET A 432 -29.00 24.14 21.14
CA MET A 432 -30.14 23.35 20.68
C MET A 432 -31.46 23.96 21.14
N LYS A 433 -31.58 24.34 22.43
CA LYS A 433 -32.79 25.03 22.95
C LYS A 433 -33.08 26.33 22.20
N HIS A 434 -32.07 27.17 21.94
CA HIS A 434 -32.24 28.41 21.18
C HIS A 434 -32.64 28.16 19.72
N LYS A 435 -32.23 27.02 19.14
CA LYS A 435 -32.64 26.58 17.80
C LYS A 435 -34.01 25.91 17.76
N GLY A 436 -34.63 25.66 18.91
CA GLY A 436 -35.87 24.89 19.00
C GLY A 436 -35.67 23.41 18.69
N PHE A 437 -34.48 22.87 18.96
CA PHE A 437 -34.22 21.44 18.89
C PHE A 437 -34.41 20.81 20.27
N ASP A 438 -35.11 19.69 20.32
CA ASP A 438 -35.22 18.87 21.53
C ASP A 438 -33.87 18.25 21.89
N THR A 439 -33.63 17.97 23.17
CA THR A 439 -32.40 17.29 23.62
C THR A 439 -32.58 15.77 23.67
N ASP A 440 -33.24 15.23 22.65
CA ASP A 440 -33.45 13.80 22.43
C ASP A 440 -32.67 13.32 21.20
N VAL A 441 -32.83 12.05 20.83
CA VAL A 441 -32.12 11.45 19.70
C VAL A 441 -32.36 12.25 18.41
N ASP A 442 -33.61 12.56 18.08
CA ASP A 442 -33.92 13.22 16.80
C ASP A 442 -33.42 14.67 16.77
N GLY A 443 -33.47 15.39 17.89
CA GLY A 443 -32.89 16.72 17.99
C GLY A 443 -31.37 16.73 17.84
N PHE A 444 -30.65 15.75 18.41
CA PHE A 444 -29.21 15.62 18.17
C PHE A 444 -28.88 15.18 16.73
N ILE A 445 -29.72 14.37 16.10
CA ILE A 445 -29.58 14.07 14.66
C ILE A 445 -29.75 15.34 13.82
N ARG A 446 -30.68 16.24 14.17
CA ARG A 446 -30.81 17.55 13.51
C ARG A 446 -29.57 18.42 13.70
N LEU A 447 -29.00 18.44 14.91
CA LEU A 447 -27.73 19.13 15.16
C LEU A 447 -26.59 18.55 14.31
N TRP A 448 -26.51 17.23 14.19
CA TRP A 448 -25.52 16.56 13.35
C TRP A 448 -25.69 16.89 11.87
N ALA A 449 -26.92 16.86 11.38
CA ALA A 449 -27.26 17.28 10.01
C ALA A 449 -26.87 18.75 9.75
N GLU A 450 -27.14 19.65 10.70
CA GLU A 450 -26.75 21.06 10.60
C GLU A 450 -25.23 21.21 10.49
N PHE A 451 -24.46 20.49 11.32
CA PHE A 451 -22.99 20.47 11.24
C PHE A 451 -22.51 20.03 9.85
N HIS A 452 -23.00 18.89 9.36
CA HIS A 452 -22.60 18.31 8.08
C HIS A 452 -22.94 19.24 6.91
N SER A 453 -24.13 19.85 6.93
CA SER A 453 -24.56 20.80 5.91
C SER A 453 -23.62 22.00 5.82
N LYS A 454 -23.25 22.59 6.96
CA LYS A 454 -22.29 23.71 7.01
C LYS A 454 -20.89 23.29 6.57
N ALA A 455 -20.39 22.14 7.02
CA ALA A 455 -19.09 21.63 6.63
C ALA A 455 -19.01 21.38 5.12
N LEU A 456 -20.05 20.77 4.53
CA LEU A 456 -20.13 20.52 3.10
C LEU A 456 -20.26 21.81 2.29
N GLN A 457 -21.03 22.79 2.79
CA GLN A 457 -21.10 24.10 2.17
C GLN A 457 -19.73 24.78 2.10
N ILE A 458 -18.94 24.70 3.18
CA ILE A 458 -17.59 25.25 3.22
C ILE A 458 -16.70 24.55 2.19
N TRP A 459 -16.71 23.22 2.15
CA TRP A 459 -15.98 22.45 1.15
C TRP A 459 -16.34 22.88 -0.29
N ASP A 460 -17.64 23.03 -0.57
CA ASP A 460 -18.15 23.47 -1.86
C ASP A 460 -17.70 24.89 -2.23
N GLU A 461 -17.69 25.81 -1.28
CA GLU A 461 -17.24 27.18 -1.52
C GLU A 461 -15.75 27.21 -1.84
N GLU A 462 -14.92 26.49 -1.08
CA GLU A 462 -13.47 26.46 -1.31
C GLU A 462 -13.10 25.74 -2.61
N ILE A 463 -13.78 24.64 -2.97
CA ILE A 463 -13.51 23.95 -4.24
C ILE A 463 -13.87 24.83 -5.44
N LEU A 464 -15.02 25.54 -5.39
CA LEU A 464 -15.43 26.47 -6.44
C LEU A 464 -14.50 27.68 -6.52
N ALA A 465 -14.08 28.24 -5.39
CA ALA A 465 -13.14 29.36 -5.33
C ALA A 465 -11.77 29.00 -5.94
N SER A 466 -11.38 27.73 -5.86
CA SER A 466 -10.14 27.23 -6.49
C SER A 466 -10.27 26.93 -8.00
N GLY A 467 -11.44 27.17 -8.61
CA GLY A 467 -11.73 26.83 -10.01
C GLY A 467 -12.04 25.35 -10.24
N GLY A 468 -12.32 24.60 -9.17
CA GLY A 468 -12.86 23.24 -9.24
C GLY A 468 -14.38 23.23 -9.38
N GLU A 469 -14.94 22.03 -9.42
CA GLU A 469 -16.38 21.80 -9.51
C GLU A 469 -16.86 20.95 -8.32
N LYS A 470 -18.14 21.07 -7.98
CA LYS A 470 -18.74 20.27 -6.91
C LYS A 470 -18.73 18.80 -7.29
N GLN A 471 -18.17 17.98 -6.41
CA GLN A 471 -18.17 16.52 -6.55
C GLN A 471 -19.05 15.86 -5.49
N PRO A 472 -19.49 14.61 -5.72
CA PRO A 472 -19.97 13.76 -4.65
C PRO A 472 -18.90 13.65 -3.54
N VAL A 473 -19.34 13.65 -2.29
CA VAL A 473 -18.48 13.40 -1.12
C VAL A 473 -18.74 12.01 -0.58
N LEU A 474 -17.74 11.43 0.06
CA LEU A 474 -17.88 10.16 0.75
C LEU A 474 -18.22 10.42 2.22
N ILE A 475 -19.10 9.58 2.77
CA ILE A 475 -19.53 9.60 4.16
C ILE A 475 -19.78 8.16 4.60
N TRP A 476 -19.39 7.82 5.83
CA TRP A 476 -19.61 6.50 6.40
C TRP A 476 -21.10 6.22 6.63
N SER A 477 -21.43 4.94 6.79
CA SER A 477 -22.74 4.55 7.30
C SER A 477 -22.85 4.84 8.79
N SER A 478 -23.86 5.61 9.16
CA SER A 478 -24.20 5.95 10.54
C SER A 478 -25.69 6.23 10.70
N GLU A 479 -26.12 6.54 11.93
CA GLU A 479 -27.48 6.96 12.26
C GLU A 479 -28.00 8.10 11.37
N LEU A 480 -27.15 9.07 11.02
CA LEU A 480 -27.52 10.18 10.12
C LEU A 480 -27.85 9.69 8.70
N THR A 481 -27.20 8.61 8.27
CA THR A 481 -27.29 8.11 6.90
C THR A 481 -28.25 6.93 6.71
N GLN A 482 -29.02 6.58 7.73
CA GLN A 482 -30.04 5.55 7.60
C GLN A 482 -31.05 5.93 6.50
N PRO A 483 -31.58 4.97 5.71
CA PRO A 483 -32.44 5.26 4.56
C PRO A 483 -33.64 6.19 4.83
N GLY A 484 -34.22 6.14 6.05
CA GLY A 484 -35.33 6.99 6.46
C GLY A 484 -34.95 8.41 6.91
N ARG A 485 -33.66 8.67 7.21
CA ARG A 485 -33.14 9.95 7.70
C ARG A 485 -32.31 10.68 6.65
N ILE A 486 -31.53 9.94 5.86
CA ILE A 486 -30.60 10.49 4.88
C ILE A 486 -31.29 11.43 3.88
N GLN A 487 -32.52 11.10 3.47
CA GLN A 487 -33.28 11.86 2.49
C GLN A 487 -33.78 13.21 3.03
N ASN A 488 -33.87 13.35 4.35
CA ASN A 488 -34.36 14.55 5.01
C ASN A 488 -33.23 15.54 5.31
N TYR A 489 -31.99 15.05 5.37
CA TYR A 489 -30.87 15.83 5.91
C TYR A 489 -29.70 15.99 4.93
N LEU A 490 -29.52 15.09 3.97
CA LEU A 490 -28.40 15.13 3.03
C LEU A 490 -28.90 15.13 1.59
N ASP A 491 -28.24 15.93 0.76
CA ASP A 491 -28.56 16.02 -0.66
C ASP A 491 -28.24 14.70 -1.37
N LYS A 492 -29.28 14.07 -1.95
CA LYS A 492 -29.17 12.81 -2.67
C LYS A 492 -28.18 12.91 -3.83
N ASP A 493 -28.08 14.04 -4.51
CA ASP A 493 -27.19 14.19 -5.67
C ASP A 493 -25.72 14.21 -5.26
N ARG A 494 -25.44 14.65 -4.03
CA ARG A 494 -24.12 14.63 -3.41
C ARG A 494 -23.72 13.26 -2.88
N LEU A 495 -24.70 12.35 -2.75
CA LEU A 495 -24.53 11.00 -2.23
C LEU A 495 -24.92 9.89 -3.24
N LYS A 496 -25.38 10.23 -4.45
CA LYS A 496 -25.97 9.30 -5.43
C LYS A 496 -25.04 8.13 -5.80
N LYS A 497 -23.73 8.39 -5.95
CA LYS A 497 -22.74 7.34 -6.25
C LYS A 497 -22.55 6.37 -5.07
N ARG A 498 -22.92 6.75 -3.83
CA ARG A 498 -22.92 5.86 -2.66
C ARG A 498 -23.96 4.75 -2.78
N GLN A 499 -25.16 4.99 -3.30
CA GLN A 499 -26.16 3.90 -3.45
C GLN A 499 -25.66 2.81 -4.40
N GLN A 500 -24.97 3.22 -5.47
CA GLN A 500 -24.35 2.31 -6.42
C GLN A 500 -23.19 1.52 -5.76
N GLN A 501 -22.41 2.19 -4.92
CA GLN A 501 -21.31 1.58 -4.15
C GLN A 501 -21.82 0.64 -3.04
N GLN A 502 -22.89 1.02 -2.34
CA GLN A 502 -23.49 0.26 -1.24
C GLN A 502 -24.17 -1.03 -1.74
N HIS A 503 -24.73 -1.02 -2.96
CA HIS A 503 -25.19 -2.26 -3.61
C HIS A 503 -24.03 -3.19 -3.96
N GLN A 504 -22.90 -2.65 -4.45
CA GLN A 504 -21.69 -3.42 -4.76
C GLN A 504 -21.07 -4.06 -3.50
N LEU A 505 -21.12 -3.37 -2.36
CA LEU A 505 -20.52 -3.82 -1.09
C LEU A 505 -21.35 -4.90 -0.37
N HIS A 506 -22.68 -4.87 -0.51
CA HIS A 506 -23.55 -5.89 0.07
C HIS A 506 -23.33 -7.28 -0.55
N GLU A 507 -22.89 -7.34 -1.81
CA GLU A 507 -22.47 -8.58 -2.47
C GLU A 507 -21.07 -9.03 -2.03
N LEU A 508 -20.17 -8.09 -1.74
CA LEU A 508 -18.78 -8.36 -1.34
C LEU A 508 -18.65 -8.88 0.09
N SER A 509 -19.40 -8.35 1.07
CA SER A 509 -19.33 -8.84 2.45
C SER A 509 -19.76 -10.31 2.56
N SER A 510 -20.80 -10.71 1.81
CA SER A 510 -21.27 -12.09 1.75
C SER A 510 -20.26 -13.09 1.16
N SER A 511 -19.33 -12.59 0.32
CA SER A 511 -18.30 -13.40 -0.35
C SER A 511 -16.96 -13.39 0.40
N LEU A 512 -16.61 -12.29 1.07
CA LEU A 512 -15.40 -12.18 1.90
C LEU A 512 -15.49 -13.00 3.19
N VAL A 513 -16.68 -13.13 3.78
CA VAL A 513 -16.92 -14.04 4.92
C VAL A 513 -16.55 -15.48 4.54
N LYS A 514 -16.86 -15.91 3.32
CA LYS A 514 -16.48 -17.25 2.81
C LYS A 514 -14.98 -17.41 2.55
N TYR A 515 -14.23 -16.32 2.39
CA TYR A 515 -12.76 -16.34 2.23
C TYR A 515 -12.03 -16.43 3.59
N HIS A 516 -12.72 -16.05 4.68
CA HIS A 516 -12.15 -15.96 6.04
C HIS A 516 -12.53 -17.13 6.95
N ASP A 517 -13.39 -18.06 6.52
CA ASP A 517 -13.81 -19.23 7.31
C ASP A 517 -12.68 -20.23 7.66
N HIS A 518 -11.43 -19.97 7.25
CA HIS A 518 -10.24 -20.74 7.64
C HIS A 518 -9.29 -20.02 8.61
N ILE A 519 -9.62 -18.83 9.11
CA ILE A 519 -8.83 -18.15 10.15
C ILE A 519 -9.56 -18.29 11.48
N GLU A 520 -8.99 -19.07 12.41
CA GLU A 520 -9.57 -19.49 13.71
C GLU A 520 -9.86 -18.36 14.72
N ASP A 521 -9.74 -17.07 14.36
CA ASP A 521 -10.05 -15.98 15.29
C ASP A 521 -11.30 -15.18 14.87
N ARG A 522 -12.46 -15.65 15.34
CA ARG A 522 -13.77 -14.99 15.12
C ARG A 522 -13.80 -13.53 15.57
N ARG A 523 -12.91 -13.08 16.46
CA ARG A 523 -12.89 -11.67 16.93
C ARG A 523 -12.23 -10.71 15.96
N GLN A 524 -11.28 -11.15 15.14
CA GLN A 524 -10.74 -10.29 14.07
C GLN A 524 -11.72 -10.14 12.90
N VAL A 525 -12.52 -11.16 12.63
CA VAL A 525 -13.51 -11.14 11.55
C VAL A 525 -14.68 -10.19 11.84
N GLU A 526 -15.13 -10.04 13.10
CA GLU A 526 -16.19 -9.09 13.47
C GLU A 526 -15.76 -7.61 13.40
N LEU A 527 -14.49 -7.32 13.73
CA LEU A 527 -13.91 -5.97 13.59
C LEU A 527 -13.66 -5.59 12.12
N ILE A 528 -13.38 -6.58 11.26
CA ILE A 528 -13.21 -6.40 9.81
C ILE A 528 -14.58 -6.27 9.10
N SER A 529 -15.59 -7.03 9.55
CA SER A 529 -16.94 -7.09 8.94
C SER A 529 -17.73 -5.78 9.06
N SER A 530 -17.63 -5.07 10.19
CA SER A 530 -18.45 -3.87 10.45
C SER A 530 -17.94 -2.58 9.81
N ARG A 531 -16.71 -2.55 9.29
CA ARG A 531 -16.06 -1.35 8.70
C ARG A 531 -15.67 -1.51 7.22
N LEU A 532 -16.09 -2.59 6.57
CA LEU A 532 -15.76 -2.92 5.17
C LEU A 532 -16.62 -2.16 4.14
N ILE A 533 -17.02 -0.94 4.44
CA ILE A 533 -17.99 -0.18 3.63
C ILE A 533 -17.32 0.62 2.51
N LEU A 534 -15.98 0.75 2.42
CA LEU A 534 -15.34 1.40 1.25
C LEU A 534 -13.93 0.86 0.88
N GLY A 535 -13.48 -0.22 1.50
CA GLY A 535 -12.18 -0.85 1.21
C GLY A 535 -11.82 -1.87 2.29
N VAL A 536 -10.74 -2.63 2.08
CA VAL A 536 -10.11 -3.37 3.18
C VAL A 536 -9.56 -2.33 4.15
N GLY A 537 -10.25 -2.12 5.27
CA GLY A 537 -9.79 -1.22 6.32
C GLY A 537 -8.70 -1.89 7.15
N LEU A 538 -7.52 -1.27 7.22
CA LEU A 538 -6.62 -1.51 8.33
C LEU A 538 -6.93 -0.54 9.45
N ILE A 539 -7.31 -1.08 10.60
CA ILE A 539 -7.14 -0.40 11.88
C ILE A 539 -5.95 -1.08 12.54
N LEU A 540 -4.82 -0.40 12.60
CA LEU A 540 -3.73 -0.80 13.48
C LEU A 540 -4.13 -0.39 14.90
N ASP A 541 -5.08 -1.12 15.49
CA ASP A 541 -5.35 -1.01 16.93
C ASP A 541 -4.44 -2.02 17.64
N ASP A 542 -3.46 -1.52 18.39
CA ASP A 542 -2.61 -2.32 19.29
C ASP A 542 -2.99 -2.11 20.77
N SER A 543 -4.19 -1.58 21.05
CA SER A 543 -4.63 -1.30 22.42
C SER A 543 -4.88 -2.55 23.29
N THR A 544 -4.84 -3.75 22.72
CA THR A 544 -5.12 -4.99 23.47
C THR A 544 -3.89 -5.72 24.01
N ASN A 545 -2.66 -5.23 23.78
CA ASN A 545 -1.44 -5.94 24.22
C ASN A 545 -0.42 -5.12 25.04
N ALA A 546 -0.87 -4.06 25.73
CA ALA A 546 -0.04 -3.34 26.70
C ALA A 546 0.54 -4.24 27.83
N THR A 547 -0.01 -5.44 28.05
CA THR A 547 0.40 -6.38 29.11
C THR A 547 1.34 -7.52 28.65
N LYS A 548 1.65 -7.65 27.35
CA LYS A 548 2.55 -8.72 26.85
C LYS A 548 3.96 -8.27 26.45
N ARG A 549 4.31 -6.99 26.66
CA ARG A 549 5.66 -6.46 26.38
C ARG A 549 6.77 -7.02 27.28
N THR A 550 6.45 -7.83 28.29
CA THR A 550 7.44 -8.38 29.25
C THR A 550 7.73 -9.87 29.09
N LYS A 551 7.20 -10.57 28.08
CA LYS A 551 7.45 -12.02 27.89
C LYS A 551 8.00 -12.45 26.53
N LEU A 552 8.21 -11.53 25.58
CA LEU A 552 8.79 -11.82 24.27
C LEU A 552 10.28 -11.40 24.20
N GLN A 553 11.05 -11.75 25.23
CA GLN A 553 12.49 -11.48 25.28
C GLN A 553 13.34 -12.75 25.40
N ASN A 554 12.72 -13.93 25.50
CA ASN A 554 13.41 -15.24 25.60
C ASN A 554 12.80 -16.26 24.62
N ALA A 555 12.91 -16.00 23.32
CA ALA A 555 12.71 -17.01 22.28
C ALA A 555 13.77 -16.83 21.19
N THR A 556 15.04 -16.94 21.58
CA THR A 556 16.16 -17.26 20.69
C THR A 556 16.32 -18.77 20.70
N ASP A 557 16.16 -19.40 19.52
CA ASP A 557 16.83 -20.63 19.06
C ASP A 557 15.91 -21.46 18.16
N ILE A 558 15.86 -21.10 16.88
CA ILE A 558 15.78 -22.08 15.79
C ILE A 558 16.80 -21.64 14.74
N ASN A 559 17.91 -22.37 14.68
CA ASN A 559 18.91 -22.29 13.63
C ASN A 559 18.27 -22.67 12.29
N ASP A 560 18.16 -21.70 11.39
CA ASP A 560 18.10 -21.99 9.95
C ASP A 560 19.05 -21.03 9.24
N ASN A 561 20.19 -21.57 8.82
CA ASN A 561 21.25 -20.86 8.13
C ASN A 561 20.80 -20.54 6.70
N ASN A 562 20.27 -19.34 6.49
CA ASN A 562 20.29 -18.68 5.19
C ASN A 562 20.65 -17.21 5.42
N GLU A 563 21.91 -16.88 5.16
CA GLU A 563 22.41 -15.51 5.18
C GLU A 563 21.72 -14.69 4.07
N LEU A 564 20.69 -13.94 4.45
CA LEU A 564 20.16 -12.81 3.67
C LEU A 564 21.19 -11.66 3.69
N PRO A 565 21.28 -10.83 2.62
CA PRO A 565 22.27 -9.76 2.55
C PRO A 565 22.16 -8.82 3.75
N LYS A 566 23.24 -8.74 4.53
CA LYS A 566 23.43 -7.80 5.63
C LYS A 566 23.43 -6.38 5.06
N HIS A 567 22.26 -5.72 5.05
CA HIS A 567 22.03 -4.27 5.18
C HIS A 567 20.53 -3.94 5.00
N GLN A 568 19.65 -4.47 5.84
CA GLN A 568 18.31 -3.92 6.04
C GLN A 568 17.93 -4.05 7.52
N ASN A 569 17.58 -2.92 8.15
CA ASN A 569 17.11 -2.88 9.54
C ASN A 569 15.97 -3.88 9.75
N HIS A 570 16.17 -4.87 10.64
CA HIS A 570 15.25 -5.98 10.90
C HIS A 570 14.00 -5.62 11.74
N SER A 571 13.50 -4.40 11.67
CA SER A 571 12.16 -4.05 12.21
C SER A 571 11.20 -3.94 11.03
N GLY A 572 10.40 -4.98 10.79
CA GLY A 572 9.44 -4.91 9.70
C GLY A 572 8.20 -4.10 10.07
N PRO A 573 7.78 -3.06 9.33
CA PRO A 573 6.43 -2.51 9.42
C PRO A 573 5.36 -3.61 9.40
N ALA A 574 4.64 -3.75 10.52
CA ALA A 574 3.60 -4.74 10.77
C ALA A 574 2.36 -4.60 9.85
N GLY A 575 2.28 -3.54 9.04
CA GLY A 575 1.16 -3.27 8.13
C GLY A 575 1.11 -4.19 6.91
N ASP A 576 2.25 -4.46 6.26
CA ASP A 576 2.29 -5.20 4.98
C ASP A 576 1.67 -6.60 5.07
N THR A 577 1.99 -7.36 6.12
CA THR A 577 1.44 -8.72 6.36
C THR A 577 -0.05 -8.67 6.69
N ARG A 578 -0.54 -7.54 7.23
CA ARG A 578 -1.97 -7.35 7.45
C ARG A 578 -2.73 -7.09 6.15
N VAL A 579 -2.15 -6.32 5.23
CA VAL A 579 -2.80 -5.95 3.95
C VAL A 579 -2.66 -7.05 2.91
N TRP A 580 -1.44 -7.51 2.67
CA TRP A 580 -1.09 -8.32 1.53
C TRP A 580 -0.92 -9.77 1.97
N PRO A 581 -1.36 -10.77 1.18
CA PRO A 581 -2.01 -10.65 -0.13
C PRO A 581 -3.55 -10.50 -0.05
N ARG A 582 -4.15 -10.31 1.14
CA ARG A 582 -5.61 -10.22 1.32
C ARG A 582 -6.27 -9.13 0.47
N ALA A 583 -5.70 -7.92 0.43
CA ALA A 583 -6.19 -6.85 -0.43
C ALA A 583 -6.09 -7.19 -1.93
N ALA A 584 -5.16 -8.06 -2.33
CA ALA A 584 -5.08 -8.54 -3.70
C ALA A 584 -6.30 -9.38 -4.10
N ALA A 585 -6.88 -10.13 -3.17
CA ALA A 585 -8.13 -10.87 -3.39
C ALA A 585 -9.31 -9.93 -3.68
N VAL A 586 -9.41 -8.84 -2.90
CA VAL A 586 -10.41 -7.79 -3.14
C VAL A 586 -10.17 -7.09 -4.49
N GLY A 587 -8.91 -6.82 -4.82
CA GLY A 587 -8.54 -6.25 -6.12
C GLY A 587 -8.98 -7.10 -7.30
N GLU A 588 -8.77 -8.42 -7.27
CA GLU A 588 -9.27 -9.30 -8.33
C GLU A 588 -10.79 -9.36 -8.38
N ARG A 589 -11.45 -9.44 -7.22
CA ARG A 589 -12.90 -9.40 -7.16
C ARG A 589 -13.46 -8.12 -7.81
N LEU A 590 -12.87 -6.96 -7.51
CA LEU A 590 -13.34 -5.69 -8.05
C LEU A 590 -12.90 -5.42 -9.50
N TRP A 591 -11.86 -6.11 -9.98
CA TRP A 591 -11.43 -6.01 -11.36
C TRP A 591 -12.19 -6.98 -12.27
N SER A 592 -12.29 -8.25 -11.87
CA SER A 592 -12.71 -9.34 -12.75
C SER A 592 -14.14 -9.84 -12.49
N ASP A 593 -14.68 -9.60 -11.28
CA ASP A 593 -15.98 -10.07 -10.79
C ASP A 593 -16.27 -11.57 -11.05
N LEU A 594 -15.39 -12.42 -10.52
CA LEU A 594 -15.37 -13.84 -10.85
C LEU A 594 -16.38 -14.68 -10.06
N ARG A 595 -17.14 -15.54 -10.73
CA ARG A 595 -17.97 -16.54 -10.02
C ARG A 595 -17.18 -17.76 -9.53
N SER A 596 -15.92 -17.91 -9.91
CA SER A 596 -15.06 -19.03 -9.50
C SER A 596 -14.61 -18.93 -8.04
N GLY A 597 -14.48 -20.08 -7.37
CA GLY A 597 -14.01 -20.18 -5.99
C GLY A 597 -12.48 -20.04 -5.82
N PHE A 598 -12.03 -20.06 -4.57
CA PHE A 598 -10.64 -19.85 -4.15
C PHE A 598 -9.64 -20.83 -4.78
N ALA A 599 -9.97 -22.12 -4.89
CA ALA A 599 -9.05 -23.14 -5.42
C ALA A 599 -8.55 -22.82 -6.84
N ALA A 600 -9.40 -22.22 -7.69
CA ALA A 600 -9.01 -21.80 -9.05
C ALA A 600 -8.16 -20.51 -9.08
N ALA A 601 -8.03 -19.82 -7.95
CA ALA A 601 -7.29 -18.58 -7.81
C ALA A 601 -5.97 -18.76 -7.05
N GLU A 602 -5.86 -19.74 -6.16
CA GLU A 602 -4.68 -19.92 -5.30
C GLU A 602 -3.36 -19.97 -6.07
N PRO A 603 -3.18 -20.77 -7.14
CA PRO A 603 -1.90 -20.82 -7.86
C PRO A 603 -1.47 -19.44 -8.42
N ARG A 604 -2.42 -18.66 -8.92
CA ARG A 604 -2.19 -17.30 -9.42
C ARG A 604 -1.90 -16.33 -8.29
N MET A 605 -2.60 -16.47 -7.16
CA MET A 605 -2.36 -15.65 -5.97
C MET A 605 -0.97 -15.92 -5.40
N GLN A 606 -0.51 -17.18 -5.35
CA GLN A 606 0.85 -17.54 -4.94
C GLN A 606 1.89 -16.89 -5.84
N ARG A 607 1.67 -16.90 -7.16
CA ARG A 607 2.55 -16.18 -8.11
C ARG A 607 2.53 -14.67 -7.85
N HIS A 608 1.36 -14.07 -7.66
CA HIS A 608 1.24 -12.64 -7.37
C HIS A 608 1.93 -12.26 -6.05
N ARG A 609 1.77 -13.08 -5.01
CA ARG A 609 2.46 -12.93 -3.74
C ARG A 609 3.99 -12.91 -3.92
N ALA A 610 4.54 -13.80 -4.75
CA ALA A 610 5.96 -13.80 -5.07
C ALA A 610 6.40 -12.48 -5.76
N ARG A 611 5.57 -11.92 -6.65
CA ARG A 611 5.84 -10.60 -7.26
C ARG A 611 5.82 -9.46 -6.23
N LEU A 612 4.87 -9.48 -5.30
CA LEU A 612 4.82 -8.48 -4.22
C LEU A 612 6.08 -8.54 -3.35
N LEU A 613 6.54 -9.75 -3.00
CA LEU A 613 7.81 -9.96 -2.28
C LEU A 613 9.00 -9.40 -3.07
N ALA A 614 9.08 -9.72 -4.36
CA ALA A 614 10.15 -9.26 -5.24
C ALA A 614 10.21 -7.72 -5.34
N ARG A 615 9.06 -7.05 -5.21
CA ARG A 615 8.92 -5.58 -5.21
C ARG A 615 9.09 -4.94 -3.84
N GLY A 616 9.54 -5.71 -2.83
CA GLY A 616 9.87 -5.19 -1.50
C GLY A 616 8.71 -5.11 -0.52
N LEU A 617 7.50 -5.56 -0.90
CA LEU A 617 6.41 -5.75 0.06
C LEU A 617 6.63 -7.02 0.88
N ARG A 618 5.96 -7.14 2.03
CA ARG A 618 5.98 -8.36 2.85
C ARG A 618 4.59 -8.95 3.04
N PRO A 619 4.02 -9.56 1.99
CA PRO A 619 2.74 -10.26 2.10
C PRO A 619 2.84 -11.47 3.02
N ASP A 620 1.77 -11.70 3.78
CA ASP A 620 1.59 -12.87 4.62
C ASP A 620 1.61 -14.17 3.81
N VAL A 621 1.94 -15.28 4.47
CA VAL A 621 1.99 -16.60 3.85
C VAL A 621 0.56 -17.12 3.64
N LEU A 622 0.30 -17.73 2.47
CA LEU A 622 -1.02 -18.27 2.13
C LEU A 622 -1.17 -19.74 2.53
N SER A 623 -0.13 -20.54 2.28
CA SER A 623 -0.08 -21.97 2.58
C SER A 623 1.38 -22.41 2.77
N PRO A 624 1.63 -23.59 3.35
CA PRO A 624 2.98 -24.11 3.53
C PRO A 624 3.78 -24.09 2.22
N ALA A 625 5.10 -23.89 2.30
CA ALA A 625 5.96 -23.82 1.12
C ALA A 625 5.83 -25.05 0.21
N TRP A 626 5.57 -26.23 0.79
CA TRP A 626 5.31 -27.44 0.02
C TRP A 626 4.07 -27.31 -0.88
N CYS A 627 2.95 -26.78 -0.37
CA CYS A 627 1.74 -26.54 -1.16
C CYS A 627 1.98 -25.56 -2.30
N ALA A 628 2.77 -24.51 -2.04
CA ALA A 628 3.15 -23.56 -3.07
C ALA A 628 3.99 -24.18 -4.22
N HIS A 629 4.48 -25.42 -4.10
CA HIS A 629 5.19 -26.13 -5.16
C HIS A 629 4.36 -27.27 -5.81
N HIS A 630 3.14 -27.52 -5.32
CA HIS A 630 2.28 -28.62 -5.76
C HIS A 630 0.84 -28.13 -5.84
N ASP A 631 0.51 -27.42 -6.92
CA ASP A 631 -0.71 -26.61 -7.07
C ASP A 631 -2.02 -27.40 -6.80
N SER A 632 -2.04 -28.72 -6.98
CA SER A 632 -3.22 -29.58 -6.81
C SER A 632 -3.20 -30.51 -5.59
N ARG A 633 -2.18 -30.43 -4.73
CA ARG A 633 -1.96 -31.42 -3.65
C ARG A 633 -2.42 -30.99 -2.27
N CYS A 634 -2.80 -29.72 -2.09
CA CYS A 634 -3.31 -29.19 -0.82
C CYS A 634 -4.73 -28.67 -1.04
N PHE A 635 -5.73 -29.36 -0.49
CA PHE A 635 -7.16 -29.07 -0.67
C PHE A 635 -7.95 -29.30 0.61
#